data_AF-A0A936JJU2-F1
#
_entry.id   AF-A0A936JJU2-F1
#
_cell.length_a   1.000
_cell.length_b   1.000
_cell.length_c   1.000
_cell.angle_alpha   90.00
_cell.angle_beta   90.00
_cell.angle_gamma   90.00
#
_symmetry.space_group_name_H-M   'P 1'
#
loop_
_entity.id
_entity.type
_entity.pdbx_description
1 polymer ?
#
loop_
_entity_poly.entity_id
_entity_poly.type
_entity_poly.pdbx_seq_one_letter_code
_entity_poly.pdbx_strand_id
1 'polypeptide(L)'
;MFFISIFLTSLLRIQAQEFVVNSTEDLPDADISDNIFFPQTLRSALENIEAHGGTQIRFLFDNLTYNLSQKYQLPTINKPIKIIGKGSTIHGENYIKYGLFFQSGANGSEVEDLRLTGFTVSPLSVQCNNSIFTSIEIFNNLGVGILLNNASNNIFISSKTTYSGFKIHSNSGDIGYGVQIDEKSNDNTFDGISFGCDLINFNQDLGNSKDGLYIRGEGTVVRNCVFAYNRRNGIELDQPNLNARPTTIINCDFQTSRLMQYAEVGTSDYNDTANQKSGIRIFRGNNITIRNCVFARHRSYGIESGVSGSNIVIDSNVFCLTPANRQMTEFVGNAEMIGESAIKARGNNLKIANNYIGKVKNGVSLFNGDGISIIGNTIGVVDSNVVFSPTNDGIFIGDNVKNLKIGDAMVPALGNRIIGSGRHCIWAQCYDTSKLFVIANNNLGVDKIIKPALPCGESGILLEGNISFVSIELNNISSLQYGIRIRSLPSTINSTIVYTPASLTITKNTLGFVLLDSTQKNNSEAALALEGVKNIDVSRNVLSYSNKGIVCSSDINQNISIFLNQIGALSTTDLVKVNASHGILLKNGCTGVSVGLLLDSTSGNLIYNNGGAAVKVEDSSINNLIVYNIMIGNKQGSISLGDGKLYYDEKRDRDSSDLDSGPNSLQNAPVVTNIDIRNLDAVYLAMLTGKSGRKYSINEYLTLKLPTSSQYLMPAIKPIRQYQVAIPESGVVEISKDIIDIESVELMKKGTHTITLTATNEDLETSQLGSVFSPSGTDLSISYDTTKSVVIGRVIKTYLTTKNISEIKALNVQIVDSMPAMFVIDSVMSTIGVPVIEGSLVKLTLSELNAQDSVEILVIGRHTTQEIHKRYAFVYSDSKEITLANNEDSLFIIIDPTQVHHSTSEFPPTYFSSGQTLRITLNSNYKVVQLIDILGNRVYHKDVNKNHRIFIENIPFGLYMVILTDEANKLNVYNILHF
;
A
#
# COMPACT_ATOMS: atom_id res chain seq x y z
N MET A 1 15.04 2.57 86.67
CA MET A 1 15.21 1.19 86.17
C MET A 1 14.05 0.84 85.22
N PHE A 2 13.85 1.59 84.12
CA PHE A 2 12.73 1.37 83.18
C PHE A 2 12.99 1.84 81.73
N PHE A 3 14.21 2.29 81.39
CA PHE A 3 14.52 2.91 80.09
C PHE A 3 15.57 2.17 79.24
N ILE A 4 16.08 1.02 79.71
CA ILE A 4 17.10 0.23 78.98
C ILE A 4 16.48 -0.99 78.25
N SER A 5 15.20 -1.31 78.48
CA SER A 5 14.56 -2.51 77.92
C SER A 5 13.83 -2.32 76.58
N ILE A 6 13.68 -1.07 76.09
CA ILE A 6 12.90 -0.79 74.86
C ILE A 6 13.81 -0.49 73.65
N PHE A 7 15.10 -0.24 73.86
CA PHE A 7 16.06 0.03 72.77
C PHE A 7 16.83 -1.23 72.29
N LEU A 8 16.67 -2.38 72.97
CA LEU A 8 17.36 -3.63 72.61
C LEU A 8 16.52 -4.59 71.75
N THR A 9 15.22 -4.36 71.57
CA THR A 9 14.31 -5.23 70.79
C THR A 9 14.00 -4.73 69.38
N SER A 10 14.40 -3.51 69.02
CA SER A 10 14.22 -2.95 67.67
C SER A 10 15.49 -3.01 66.78
N LEU A 11 16.57 -3.61 67.29
CA LEU A 11 17.87 -3.77 66.61
C LEU A 11 18.30 -5.24 66.45
N LEU A 12 17.41 -6.20 66.75
CA LEU A 12 17.55 -7.56 66.26
C LEU A 12 17.36 -7.51 64.74
N ARG A 13 18.52 -7.34 64.07
CA ARG A 13 18.71 -7.66 62.67
C ARG A 13 17.84 -8.87 62.35
N ILE A 14 16.89 -8.71 61.43
CA ILE A 14 16.48 -9.83 60.59
C ILE A 14 17.78 -10.24 59.90
N GLN A 15 18.51 -11.16 60.54
CA GLN A 15 19.66 -11.79 59.92
C GLN A 15 19.05 -12.50 58.72
N ALA A 16 19.47 -12.11 57.53
CA ALA A 16 19.08 -12.77 56.29
C ALA A 16 19.38 -14.27 56.44
N GLN A 17 18.34 -15.07 56.73
CA GLN A 17 18.49 -16.49 56.97
C GLN A 17 18.51 -17.19 55.62
N GLU A 18 19.64 -17.85 55.33
CA GLU A 18 19.86 -18.66 54.13
C GLU A 18 19.73 -20.14 54.50
N PHE A 19 18.88 -20.86 53.77
CA PHE A 19 18.71 -22.30 53.90
C PHE A 19 19.46 -23.02 52.77
N VAL A 20 20.50 -23.79 53.12
CA VAL A 20 21.33 -24.51 52.15
C VAL A 20 20.87 -25.96 52.03
N VAL A 21 20.25 -26.31 50.91
CA VAL A 21 19.74 -27.66 50.63
C VAL A 21 20.90 -28.56 50.19
N ASN A 22 21.21 -29.61 50.95
CA ASN A 22 22.28 -30.56 50.65
C ASN A 22 21.86 -32.04 50.66
N SER A 23 20.58 -32.34 50.92
CA SER A 23 20.02 -33.69 50.79
C SER A 23 19.01 -33.75 49.65
N THR A 24 19.06 -34.82 48.86
CA THR A 24 18.08 -35.12 47.80
C THR A 24 16.82 -35.82 48.31
N GLU A 25 16.76 -36.12 49.60
CA GLU A 25 15.60 -36.76 50.24
C GLU A 25 14.41 -35.78 50.33
N ASP A 26 13.19 -36.32 50.26
CA ASP A 26 11.94 -35.57 50.47
C ASP A 26 11.41 -35.80 51.90
N LEU A 27 12.10 -35.22 52.89
CA LEU A 27 11.74 -35.31 54.30
C LEU A 27 11.31 -33.94 54.85
N PRO A 28 10.25 -33.88 55.68
CA PRO A 28 9.89 -32.65 56.41
C PRO A 28 10.93 -32.35 57.48
N ASP A 29 10.84 -31.16 58.08
CA ASP A 29 11.62 -30.81 59.25
C ASP A 29 11.32 -31.75 60.42
N ALA A 30 12.36 -32.18 61.13
CA ALA A 30 12.23 -33.11 62.24
C ALA A 30 11.52 -32.45 63.44
N ASP A 31 11.73 -31.15 63.66
CA ASP A 31 11.06 -30.36 64.69
C ASP A 31 11.01 -28.89 64.28
N ILE A 32 9.95 -28.51 63.56
CA ILE A 32 9.77 -27.14 63.08
C ILE A 32 9.75 -26.09 64.21
N SER A 33 9.62 -26.47 65.49
CA SER A 33 9.55 -25.53 66.61
C SER A 33 10.90 -25.13 67.22
N ASP A 34 11.99 -25.85 66.90
CA ASP A 34 13.29 -25.67 67.54
C ASP A 34 14.18 -24.60 66.86
N ASN A 35 13.72 -24.02 65.75
CA ASN A 35 14.47 -23.09 64.87
C ASN A 35 15.74 -23.69 64.24
N ILE A 36 15.84 -25.02 64.18
CA ILE A 36 16.94 -25.75 63.56
C ILE A 36 16.47 -26.28 62.22
N PHE A 37 17.13 -25.87 61.15
CA PHE A 37 16.90 -26.42 59.82
C PHE A 37 17.51 -27.83 59.70
N PHE A 38 16.73 -28.87 60.01
CA PHE A 38 17.17 -30.27 59.93
C PHE A 38 15.99 -31.25 59.67
N PRO A 39 16.11 -32.20 58.72
CA PRO A 39 17.23 -32.41 57.79
C PRO A 39 17.29 -31.31 56.71
N GLN A 40 18.46 -31.12 56.10
CA GLN A 40 18.71 -30.04 55.14
C GLN A 40 18.16 -30.34 53.73
N THR A 41 16.88 -30.66 53.65
CA THR A 41 16.10 -30.98 52.44
C THR A 41 15.37 -29.74 51.90
N LEU A 42 14.86 -29.81 50.67
CA LEU A 42 14.02 -28.73 50.11
C LEU A 42 12.72 -28.55 50.91
N ARG A 43 12.08 -29.65 51.34
CA ARG A 43 10.82 -29.59 52.09
C ARG A 43 11.00 -28.93 53.45
N SER A 44 11.98 -29.35 54.24
CA SER A 44 12.30 -28.71 55.53
C SER A 44 12.66 -27.23 55.33
N ALA A 45 13.38 -26.86 54.26
CA ALA A 45 13.71 -25.46 53.99
C ALA A 45 12.45 -24.61 53.75
N LEU A 46 11.50 -25.12 52.97
CA LEU A 46 10.22 -24.45 52.71
C LEU A 46 9.37 -24.36 53.99
N GLU A 47 9.30 -25.41 54.81
CA GLU A 47 8.60 -25.38 56.09
C GLU A 47 9.19 -24.33 57.03
N ASN A 48 10.51 -24.25 57.14
CA ASN A 48 11.20 -23.26 57.98
C ASN A 48 10.99 -21.82 57.50
N ILE A 49 10.96 -21.57 56.19
CA ILE A 49 10.65 -20.24 55.65
C ILE A 49 9.24 -19.82 56.06
N GLU A 50 8.27 -20.72 55.94
CA GLU A 50 6.89 -20.42 56.30
C GLU A 50 6.70 -20.24 57.81
N ALA A 51 7.40 -21.03 58.64
CA ALA A 51 7.34 -20.90 60.09
C ALA A 51 8.08 -19.65 60.61
N HIS A 52 9.33 -19.47 60.20
CA HIS A 52 10.28 -18.56 60.85
C HIS A 52 10.74 -17.39 59.98
N GLY A 53 10.48 -17.47 58.67
CA GLY A 53 10.97 -16.50 57.69
C GLY A 53 12.32 -16.92 57.10
N GLY A 54 12.82 -16.11 56.17
CA GLY A 54 14.05 -16.40 55.44
C GLY A 54 14.20 -15.45 54.27
N THR A 55 15.42 -15.32 53.77
CA THR A 55 15.70 -14.50 52.58
C THR A 55 16.06 -15.34 51.37
N GLN A 56 16.59 -16.55 51.57
CA GLN A 56 17.12 -17.34 50.48
C GLN A 56 17.07 -18.86 50.73
N ILE A 57 16.80 -19.63 49.68
CA ILE A 57 17.15 -21.05 49.55
C ILE A 57 18.26 -21.18 48.51
N ARG A 58 19.32 -21.93 48.83
CA ARG A 58 20.37 -22.26 47.87
C ARG A 58 20.63 -23.76 47.83
N PHE A 59 20.65 -24.31 46.62
CA PHE A 59 21.06 -25.68 46.39
C PHE A 59 22.59 -25.80 46.49
N LEU A 60 23.08 -26.75 47.29
CA LEU A 60 24.51 -26.92 47.51
C LEU A 60 25.21 -27.43 46.24
N PHE A 61 24.61 -28.43 45.60
CA PHE A 61 25.18 -29.15 44.47
C PHE A 61 24.56 -28.70 43.15
N ASP A 62 25.35 -28.83 42.09
CA ASP A 62 24.98 -28.39 40.75
C ASP A 62 24.37 -29.58 39.97
N ASN A 63 23.29 -29.35 39.23
CA ASN A 63 22.62 -30.36 38.38
C ASN A 63 22.21 -31.69 39.08
N LEU A 64 21.84 -31.65 40.37
CA LEU A 64 21.28 -32.83 41.05
C LEU A 64 19.77 -32.94 40.88
N THR A 65 19.24 -34.18 40.98
CA THR A 65 17.79 -34.45 40.95
C THR A 65 17.27 -34.70 42.37
N TYR A 66 16.20 -33.98 42.72
CA TYR A 66 15.48 -34.03 43.99
C TYR A 66 14.10 -34.62 43.72
N ASN A 67 13.90 -35.90 44.06
CA ASN A 67 12.64 -36.62 43.81
C ASN A 67 11.67 -36.40 44.97
N LEU A 68 10.47 -35.89 44.67
CA LEU A 68 9.40 -35.68 45.63
C LEU A 68 8.57 -36.96 45.79
N SER A 69 8.90 -37.77 46.79
CA SER A 69 8.30 -39.09 47.04
C SER A 69 7.20 -39.09 48.10
N GLN A 70 6.95 -37.98 48.78
CA GLN A 70 5.87 -37.90 49.77
C GLN A 70 4.50 -37.81 49.08
N LYS A 71 3.47 -38.49 49.59
CA LYS A 71 2.11 -38.46 49.02
C LYS A 71 1.40 -37.10 49.07
N TYR A 72 2.03 -36.08 49.66
CA TYR A 72 1.50 -34.74 49.84
C TYR A 72 2.40 -33.69 49.17
N GLN A 73 1.79 -32.56 48.79
CA GLN A 73 2.44 -31.49 48.04
C GLN A 73 3.58 -30.83 48.85
N LEU A 74 4.48 -30.12 48.18
CA LEU A 74 5.40 -29.21 48.87
C LEU A 74 4.61 -28.10 49.59
N PRO A 75 5.14 -27.54 50.71
CA PRO A 75 4.56 -26.36 51.34
C PRO A 75 4.43 -25.21 50.34
N THR A 76 3.31 -24.50 50.40
CA THR A 76 3.10 -23.28 49.61
C THR A 76 3.96 -22.15 50.15
N ILE A 77 4.58 -21.38 49.25
CA ILE A 77 5.42 -20.24 49.58
C ILE A 77 4.52 -19.01 49.71
N ASN A 78 4.41 -18.45 50.91
CA ASN A 78 3.59 -17.27 51.20
C ASN A 78 4.40 -16.08 51.73
N LYS A 79 5.73 -16.16 51.65
CA LYS A 79 6.65 -15.06 51.96
C LYS A 79 7.64 -14.83 50.80
N PRO A 80 8.13 -13.59 50.59
CA PRO A 80 9.11 -13.31 49.55
C PRO A 80 10.40 -14.09 49.78
N ILE A 81 10.92 -14.73 48.74
CA ILE A 81 12.10 -15.59 48.85
C ILE A 81 12.94 -15.55 47.58
N LYS A 82 14.27 -15.69 47.72
CA LYS A 82 15.17 -15.99 46.61
C LYS A 82 15.53 -17.48 46.57
N ILE A 83 15.35 -18.15 45.44
CA ILE A 83 15.73 -19.55 45.26
C ILE A 83 16.81 -19.65 44.18
N ILE A 84 17.98 -20.18 44.54
CA ILE A 84 19.12 -20.40 43.63
C ILE A 84 19.30 -21.90 43.41
N GLY A 85 18.88 -22.39 42.24
CA GLY A 85 18.78 -23.81 41.93
C GLY A 85 20.04 -24.51 41.43
N LYS A 86 20.95 -23.77 40.80
CA LYS A 86 22.19 -24.30 40.20
C LYS A 86 21.98 -25.45 39.19
N GLY A 87 20.96 -25.33 38.33
CA GLY A 87 20.58 -26.33 37.34
C GLY A 87 19.94 -27.60 37.92
N SER A 88 19.67 -27.62 39.23
CA SER A 88 19.06 -28.77 39.89
C SER A 88 17.65 -29.04 39.40
N THR A 89 17.29 -30.32 39.36
CA THR A 89 15.97 -30.81 38.91
C THR A 89 15.10 -31.13 40.11
N ILE A 90 13.91 -30.54 40.20
CA ILE A 90 12.85 -30.94 41.13
C ILE A 90 11.88 -31.83 40.34
N HIS A 91 11.77 -33.10 40.75
CA HIS A 91 10.98 -34.11 40.07
C HIS A 91 9.79 -34.55 40.92
N GLY A 92 8.58 -34.27 40.45
CA GLY A 92 7.34 -34.79 41.04
C GLY A 92 7.06 -36.22 40.59
N GLU A 93 6.61 -37.07 41.52
CA GLU A 93 6.01 -38.36 41.17
C GLU A 93 4.59 -38.17 40.58
N ASN A 94 4.06 -39.19 39.89
CA ASN A 94 2.78 -39.16 39.13
C ASN A 94 1.50 -38.79 39.92
N TYR A 95 1.60 -38.51 41.22
CA TYR A 95 0.50 -38.07 42.09
C TYR A 95 0.72 -36.66 42.69
N ILE A 96 1.89 -36.06 42.46
CA ILE A 96 2.16 -34.68 42.87
C ILE A 96 1.51 -33.74 41.86
N LYS A 97 0.73 -32.78 42.35
CA LYS A 97 -0.02 -31.84 41.53
C LYS A 97 0.79 -30.62 41.20
N TYR A 98 1.43 -30.05 42.22
CA TYR A 98 2.16 -28.81 42.15
C TYR A 98 3.60 -28.96 42.62
N GLY A 99 4.52 -28.28 41.95
CA GLY A 99 5.91 -28.12 42.40
C GLY A 99 6.04 -26.93 43.33
N LEU A 100 6.70 -25.87 42.86
CA LEU A 100 6.79 -24.62 43.59
C LEU A 100 5.48 -23.83 43.44
N PHE A 101 4.86 -23.49 44.56
CA PHE A 101 3.59 -22.75 44.59
C PHE A 101 3.75 -21.47 45.40
N PHE A 102 3.84 -20.34 44.70
CA PHE A 102 3.87 -19.00 45.28
C PHE A 102 2.46 -18.43 45.44
N GLN A 103 2.08 -18.10 46.68
CA GLN A 103 0.84 -17.43 47.03
C GLN A 103 1.00 -15.90 47.11
N SER A 104 -0.09 -15.18 47.32
CA SER A 104 -0.15 -13.71 47.30
C SER A 104 0.74 -13.01 48.33
N GLY A 105 1.18 -13.68 49.39
CA GLY A 105 2.17 -13.14 50.34
C GLY A 105 3.62 -13.18 49.84
N ALA A 106 3.92 -13.96 48.79
CA ALA A 106 5.27 -14.14 48.25
C ALA A 106 5.67 -13.10 47.19
N ASN A 107 5.11 -11.89 47.24
CA ASN A 107 5.40 -10.83 46.26
C ASN A 107 6.87 -10.40 46.30
N GLY A 108 7.50 -10.22 45.14
CA GLY A 108 8.93 -9.87 45.08
C GLY A 108 9.87 -11.06 45.25
N SER A 109 9.41 -12.28 44.96
CA SER A 109 10.25 -13.47 44.99
C SER A 109 11.16 -13.55 43.75
N GLU A 110 12.31 -14.21 43.91
CA GLU A 110 13.26 -14.48 42.83
C GLU A 110 13.51 -15.99 42.74
N VAL A 111 13.46 -16.56 41.53
CA VAL A 111 13.82 -17.97 41.29
C VAL A 111 14.78 -18.05 40.12
N GLU A 112 15.89 -18.75 40.28
CA GLU A 112 16.93 -18.84 39.26
C GLU A 112 17.45 -20.27 39.07
N ASP A 113 17.62 -20.65 37.80
CA ASP A 113 18.43 -21.80 37.36
C ASP A 113 17.96 -23.13 37.97
N LEU A 114 16.70 -23.49 37.69
CA LEU A 114 16.05 -24.73 38.13
C LEU A 114 15.44 -25.49 36.95
N ARG A 115 15.30 -26.80 37.11
CA ARG A 115 14.52 -27.66 36.20
C ARG A 115 13.35 -28.29 36.94
N LEU A 116 12.16 -28.30 36.36
CA LEU A 116 10.93 -28.82 36.99
C LEU A 116 10.21 -29.82 36.07
N THR A 117 9.92 -31.03 36.57
CA THR A 117 9.36 -32.13 35.77
C THR A 117 8.48 -33.09 36.58
N GLY A 118 7.60 -33.85 35.93
CA GLY A 118 6.83 -34.96 36.53
C GLY A 118 5.56 -34.56 37.30
N PHE A 119 5.09 -33.32 37.17
CA PHE A 119 3.91 -32.85 37.90
C PHE A 119 2.61 -33.05 37.11
N THR A 120 1.52 -33.32 37.82
CA THR A 120 0.22 -33.62 37.20
C THR A 120 -0.64 -32.40 36.88
N VAL A 121 -0.41 -31.24 37.52
CA VAL A 121 -1.16 -30.01 37.26
C VAL A 121 -0.22 -28.89 36.81
N SER A 122 0.72 -28.46 37.66
CA SER A 122 1.73 -27.47 37.25
C SER A 122 2.96 -27.47 38.14
N PRO A 123 4.18 -27.63 37.59
CA PRO A 123 5.42 -27.52 38.38
C PRO A 123 5.64 -26.14 38.99
N LEU A 124 5.11 -25.07 38.37
CA LEU A 124 5.27 -23.70 38.85
C LEU A 124 3.93 -22.97 38.85
N SER A 125 3.36 -22.80 40.05
CA SER A 125 2.12 -22.05 40.27
C SER A 125 2.44 -20.69 40.88
N VAL A 126 2.02 -19.60 40.22
CA VAL A 126 2.32 -18.23 40.60
C VAL A 126 1.03 -17.46 40.86
N GLN A 127 0.84 -17.02 42.10
CA GLN A 127 -0.25 -16.14 42.55
C GLN A 127 0.28 -14.89 43.26
N CYS A 128 1.59 -14.65 43.15
CA CYS A 128 2.26 -13.46 43.65
C CYS A 128 2.51 -12.46 42.52
N ASN A 129 2.90 -11.24 42.92
CA ASN A 129 3.18 -10.12 42.06
C ASN A 129 4.63 -9.66 42.19
N ASN A 130 5.13 -8.94 41.18
CA ASN A 130 6.45 -8.31 41.19
C ASN A 130 7.63 -9.29 41.36
N SER A 131 7.46 -10.56 40.97
CA SER A 131 8.48 -11.61 41.12
C SER A 131 9.26 -11.83 39.83
N ILE A 132 10.48 -12.36 39.94
CA ILE A 132 11.40 -12.60 38.82
C ILE A 132 11.77 -14.07 38.75
N PHE A 133 11.61 -14.68 37.58
CA PHE A 133 11.94 -16.06 37.30
C PHE A 133 12.97 -16.10 36.18
N THR A 134 14.15 -16.64 36.45
CA THR A 134 15.30 -16.60 35.54
C THR A 134 15.77 -18.01 35.18
N SER A 135 15.91 -18.29 33.88
CA SER A 135 16.53 -19.52 33.38
C SER A 135 15.94 -20.84 33.93
N ILE A 136 14.61 -20.96 33.93
CA ILE A 136 13.91 -22.17 34.41
C ILE A 136 13.59 -23.09 33.22
N GLU A 137 13.91 -24.37 33.35
CA GLU A 137 13.49 -25.41 32.39
C GLU A 137 12.29 -26.19 32.94
N ILE A 138 11.20 -26.28 32.18
CA ILE A 138 9.95 -26.92 32.59
C ILE A 138 9.52 -27.93 31.55
N PHE A 139 9.49 -29.21 31.91
CA PHE A 139 9.30 -30.28 30.93
C PHE A 139 8.64 -31.54 31.47
N ASN A 140 8.06 -32.34 30.57
CA ASN A 140 7.47 -33.65 30.85
C ASN A 140 6.44 -33.65 32.01
N ASN A 141 5.53 -32.66 32.01
CA ASN A 141 4.42 -32.59 32.96
C ASN A 141 3.11 -33.03 32.28
N LEU A 142 2.11 -33.47 33.07
CA LEU A 142 0.78 -33.85 32.54
C LEU A 142 -0.23 -32.69 32.50
N GLY A 143 0.21 -31.48 32.85
CA GLY A 143 -0.61 -30.28 32.87
C GLY A 143 0.15 -29.04 32.37
N VAL A 144 -0.22 -27.87 32.88
CA VAL A 144 0.36 -26.58 32.48
C VAL A 144 1.78 -26.45 33.02
N GLY A 145 2.75 -26.02 32.19
CA GLY A 145 4.10 -25.74 32.68
C GLY A 145 4.14 -24.65 33.76
N ILE A 146 3.67 -23.43 33.45
CA ILE A 146 3.51 -22.35 34.45
C ILE A 146 2.05 -21.88 34.49
N LEU A 147 1.47 -21.87 35.69
CA LEU A 147 0.13 -21.36 35.93
C LEU A 147 0.17 -20.01 36.65
N LEU A 148 -0.26 -18.93 35.98
CA LEU A 148 -0.41 -17.60 36.58
C LEU A 148 -1.89 -17.34 36.91
N ASN A 149 -2.20 -17.17 38.19
CA ASN A 149 -3.57 -16.94 38.67
C ASN A 149 -3.62 -15.78 39.67
N ASN A 150 -4.27 -14.68 39.30
CA ASN A 150 -4.22 -13.40 40.02
C ASN A 150 -2.78 -12.89 40.26
N ALA A 151 -1.89 -13.13 39.28
CA ALA A 151 -0.47 -12.80 39.37
C ALA A 151 -0.11 -11.73 38.34
N SER A 152 0.44 -10.61 38.79
CA SER A 152 0.70 -9.43 37.96
C SER A 152 2.11 -8.88 38.13
N ASN A 153 2.61 -8.18 37.10
CA ASN A 153 3.95 -7.57 37.08
C ASN A 153 5.10 -8.56 37.31
N ASN A 154 4.94 -9.84 36.96
CA ASN A 154 6.03 -10.81 37.06
C ASN A 154 6.89 -10.81 35.79
N ILE A 155 8.17 -11.12 35.94
CA ILE A 155 9.14 -11.19 34.84
C ILE A 155 9.69 -12.61 34.72
N PHE A 156 9.56 -13.19 33.54
CA PHE A 156 10.16 -14.47 33.17
C PHE A 156 11.22 -14.21 32.09
N ILE A 157 12.49 -14.53 32.37
CA ILE A 157 13.61 -14.14 31.50
C ILE A 157 14.71 -15.18 31.43
N SER A 158 15.27 -15.43 30.25
CA SER A 158 16.46 -16.28 30.13
C SER A 158 17.75 -15.50 30.40
N SER A 159 18.69 -16.10 31.12
CA SER A 159 20.08 -15.65 31.23
C SER A 159 21.01 -16.51 30.38
N LYS A 160 22.13 -15.94 29.90
CA LYS A 160 23.16 -16.68 29.13
C LYS A 160 24.19 -17.38 30.01
N THR A 161 24.19 -17.13 31.32
CA THR A 161 25.24 -17.56 32.26
C THR A 161 24.83 -18.72 33.18
N THR A 162 23.74 -19.40 32.87
CA THR A 162 23.10 -20.40 33.74
C THR A 162 23.21 -21.83 33.17
N TYR A 163 23.03 -22.85 34.01
CA TYR A 163 23.07 -24.25 33.59
C TYR A 163 21.87 -24.66 32.74
N SER A 164 20.69 -24.13 33.04
CA SER A 164 19.51 -24.20 32.18
C SER A 164 19.33 -22.92 31.37
N GLY A 165 18.89 -23.04 30.12
CA GLY A 165 18.21 -21.94 29.43
C GLY A 165 16.75 -21.88 29.88
N PHE A 166 16.05 -20.76 29.68
CA PHE A 166 14.61 -20.73 29.95
C PHE A 166 13.85 -21.43 28.80
N LYS A 167 13.40 -22.66 29.04
CA LYS A 167 12.65 -23.47 28.07
C LYS A 167 11.47 -24.19 28.70
N ILE A 168 10.35 -24.26 27.97
CA ILE A 168 9.11 -24.89 28.42
C ILE A 168 8.60 -25.81 27.31
N HIS A 169 8.65 -27.12 27.53
CA HIS A 169 8.47 -28.07 26.43
C HIS A 169 7.93 -29.43 26.92
N SER A 170 7.41 -30.25 25.99
CA SER A 170 6.95 -31.61 26.26
C SER A 170 5.89 -31.74 27.38
N ASN A 171 5.18 -30.66 27.69
CA ASN A 171 4.05 -30.71 28.61
C ASN A 171 2.83 -31.29 27.88
N SER A 172 2.09 -32.17 28.54
CA SER A 172 1.08 -33.04 27.93
C SER A 172 -0.28 -32.90 28.60
N GLY A 173 -1.30 -33.59 28.08
CA GLY A 173 -2.67 -33.55 28.60
C GLY A 173 -3.59 -32.50 27.96
N ASP A 174 -4.85 -32.45 28.41
CA ASP A 174 -5.90 -31.56 27.88
C ASP A 174 -5.67 -30.08 28.20
N ILE A 175 -4.83 -29.81 29.19
CA ILE A 175 -4.36 -28.48 29.59
C ILE A 175 -2.83 -28.39 29.52
N GLY A 176 -2.19 -29.18 28.64
CA GLY A 176 -0.74 -29.19 28.44
C GLY A 176 -0.23 -27.95 27.70
N TYR A 177 -0.57 -26.76 28.21
CA TYR A 177 -0.01 -25.49 27.78
C TYR A 177 1.40 -25.34 28.34
N GLY A 178 2.29 -24.66 27.61
CA GLY A 178 3.56 -24.24 28.21
C GLY A 178 3.32 -23.29 29.38
N VAL A 179 2.54 -22.23 29.15
CA VAL A 179 2.13 -21.26 30.17
C VAL A 179 0.66 -20.92 30.00
N GLN A 180 -0.07 -20.83 31.11
CA GLN A 180 -1.43 -20.31 31.17
C GLN A 180 -1.49 -19.08 32.07
N ILE A 181 -1.89 -17.95 31.50
CA ILE A 181 -2.17 -16.70 32.20
C ILE A 181 -3.68 -16.56 32.33
N ASP A 182 -4.19 -16.76 33.54
CA ASP A 182 -5.64 -16.67 33.79
C ASP A 182 -6.13 -15.21 33.83
N GLU A 183 -7.44 -15.05 33.86
CA GLU A 183 -8.07 -13.73 34.02
C GLU A 183 -7.54 -13.03 35.29
N LYS A 184 -7.33 -11.71 35.21
CA LYS A 184 -6.74 -10.85 36.27
C LYS A 184 -5.24 -11.00 36.52
N SER A 185 -4.53 -11.85 35.78
CA SER A 185 -3.07 -11.92 35.83
C SER A 185 -2.44 -10.96 34.82
N ASN A 186 -2.24 -9.69 35.19
CA ASN A 186 -1.95 -8.62 34.24
C ASN A 186 -0.47 -8.18 34.22
N ASP A 187 -0.04 -7.52 33.14
CA ASP A 187 1.25 -6.82 33.07
C ASP A 187 2.47 -7.75 33.27
N ASN A 188 2.34 -9.05 32.94
CA ASN A 188 3.44 -10.01 33.03
C ASN A 188 4.34 -9.91 31.78
N THR A 189 5.65 -10.14 31.96
CA THR A 189 6.65 -10.08 30.90
C THR A 189 7.32 -11.42 30.68
N PHE A 190 7.40 -11.86 29.42
CA PHE A 190 8.12 -13.06 28.98
C PHE A 190 9.20 -12.63 27.98
N ASP A 191 10.47 -12.88 28.29
CA ASP A 191 11.62 -12.40 27.51
C ASP A 191 12.66 -13.51 27.24
N GLY A 192 12.89 -13.83 25.97
CA GLY A 192 13.96 -14.76 25.58
C GLY A 192 13.68 -16.23 25.94
N ILE A 193 12.41 -16.62 26.02
CA ILE A 193 11.99 -17.97 26.42
C ILE A 193 11.72 -18.84 25.18
N SER A 194 12.07 -20.12 25.25
CA SER A 194 11.79 -21.10 24.20
C SER A 194 10.61 -22.00 24.59
N PHE A 195 9.60 -22.07 23.73
CA PHE A 195 8.38 -22.86 23.92
C PHE A 195 8.29 -23.98 22.90
N GLY A 196 8.31 -25.22 23.38
CA GLY A 196 8.21 -26.42 22.54
C GLY A 196 9.47 -26.78 21.76
N CYS A 197 10.60 -26.13 22.04
CA CYS A 197 11.88 -26.42 21.40
C CYS A 197 13.07 -26.18 22.32
N ASP A 198 14.21 -26.74 21.92
CA ASP A 198 15.53 -26.44 22.47
C ASP A 198 16.33 -25.68 21.40
N LEU A 199 16.86 -24.49 21.73
CA LEU A 199 17.63 -23.68 20.79
C LEU A 199 18.97 -24.32 20.41
N ILE A 200 19.51 -25.20 21.24
CA ILE A 200 20.73 -25.96 20.96
C ILE A 200 20.42 -27.13 20.03
N ASN A 201 19.31 -27.82 20.28
CA ASN A 201 18.87 -29.01 19.55
C ASN A 201 17.52 -28.77 18.84
N PHE A 202 17.47 -27.76 17.96
CA PHE A 202 16.22 -27.28 17.35
C PHE A 202 15.49 -28.33 16.46
N ASN A 203 16.13 -29.47 16.19
CA ASN A 203 15.58 -30.53 15.34
C ASN A 203 14.71 -31.54 16.11
N GLN A 204 14.66 -31.46 17.43
CA GLN A 204 13.83 -32.33 18.24
C GLN A 204 12.45 -31.70 18.43
N ASP A 205 11.40 -32.43 18.03
CA ASP A 205 10.04 -32.09 18.41
C ASP A 205 9.88 -32.27 19.93
N LEU A 206 9.88 -31.13 20.63
CA LEU A 206 9.63 -31.03 22.06
C LEU A 206 8.29 -30.30 22.31
N GLY A 207 7.37 -30.34 21.36
CA GLY A 207 6.12 -29.60 21.40
C GLY A 207 5.30 -29.83 22.66
N ASN A 208 4.73 -28.76 23.22
CA ASN A 208 3.65 -28.90 24.20
C ASN A 208 2.37 -29.42 23.50
N SER A 209 1.55 -30.21 24.20
CA SER A 209 0.34 -30.82 23.61
C SER A 209 -0.75 -29.79 23.24
N LYS A 210 -0.70 -28.57 23.81
CA LYS A 210 -1.58 -27.45 23.48
C LYS A 210 -0.78 -26.25 22.94
N ASP A 211 -1.06 -25.05 23.44
CA ASP A 211 -0.40 -23.82 23.04
C ASP A 211 0.90 -23.62 23.83
N GLY A 212 1.89 -22.95 23.23
CA GLY A 212 3.08 -22.53 23.96
C GLY A 212 2.70 -21.59 25.11
N LEU A 213 1.88 -20.58 24.80
CA LEU A 213 1.40 -19.58 25.75
C LEU A 213 -0.09 -19.29 25.53
N TYR A 214 -0.90 -19.47 26.57
CA TYR A 214 -2.33 -19.16 26.59
C TYR A 214 -2.59 -17.94 27.50
N ILE A 215 -3.14 -16.86 26.94
CA ILE A 215 -3.22 -15.54 27.58
C ILE A 215 -4.68 -15.09 27.72
N ARG A 216 -5.17 -15.00 28.96
CA ARG A 216 -6.44 -14.35 29.31
C ARG A 216 -6.26 -13.05 30.10
N GLY A 217 -5.12 -12.89 30.78
CA GLY A 217 -4.72 -11.63 31.42
C GLY A 217 -4.33 -10.54 30.42
N GLU A 218 -4.36 -9.28 30.85
CA GLU A 218 -4.14 -8.10 30.01
C GLU A 218 -2.74 -7.49 30.20
N GLY A 219 -2.31 -6.55 29.36
CA GLY A 219 -1.03 -5.84 29.55
C GLY A 219 0.23 -6.69 29.37
N THR A 220 0.08 -7.95 28.92
CA THR A 220 1.20 -8.89 28.82
C THR A 220 2.18 -8.46 27.73
N VAL A 221 3.49 -8.59 28.02
CA VAL A 221 4.57 -8.33 27.07
C VAL A 221 5.30 -9.63 26.77
N VAL A 222 5.34 -10.02 25.50
CA VAL A 222 6.10 -11.18 25.02
C VAL A 222 7.15 -10.69 24.04
N ARG A 223 8.44 -10.91 24.34
CA ARG A 223 9.52 -10.43 23.48
C ARG A 223 10.68 -11.40 23.37
N ASN A 224 11.35 -11.40 22.21
CA ASN A 224 12.53 -12.24 21.95
C ASN A 224 12.30 -13.76 22.16
N CYS A 225 11.05 -14.21 22.25
CA CYS A 225 10.71 -15.60 22.51
C CYS A 225 10.70 -16.42 21.22
N VAL A 226 10.82 -17.74 21.35
CA VAL A 226 10.75 -18.70 20.25
C VAL A 226 9.65 -19.72 20.52
N PHE A 227 8.80 -19.96 19.53
CA PHE A 227 7.66 -20.87 19.60
C PHE A 227 7.74 -21.86 18.44
N ALA A 228 8.00 -23.13 18.74
CA ALA A 228 8.09 -24.18 17.74
C ALA A 228 7.44 -25.47 18.26
N TYR A 229 6.94 -26.29 17.33
CA TYR A 229 6.36 -27.62 17.58
C TYR A 229 5.15 -27.70 18.53
N ASN A 230 4.66 -26.59 19.10
CA ASN A 230 3.46 -26.62 19.95
C ASN A 230 2.25 -27.10 19.14
N ARG A 231 1.59 -28.17 19.58
CA ARG A 231 0.64 -28.93 18.74
C ARG A 231 -0.58 -28.12 18.30
N ARG A 232 -0.96 -27.09 19.09
CA ARG A 232 -2.04 -26.16 18.77
C ARG A 232 -1.48 -24.84 18.23
N ASN A 233 -1.29 -23.80 19.01
CA ASN A 233 -0.72 -22.52 18.55
C ASN A 233 0.58 -22.18 19.28
N GLY A 234 1.36 -21.24 18.75
CA GLY A 234 2.46 -20.65 19.50
C GLY A 234 1.91 -19.84 20.66
N ILE A 235 1.01 -18.90 20.35
CA ILE A 235 0.26 -18.10 21.34
C ILE A 235 -1.24 -18.17 21.02
N GLU A 236 -2.08 -18.36 22.04
CA GLU A 236 -3.53 -18.13 21.97
C GLU A 236 -3.93 -17.03 22.96
N LEU A 237 -4.59 -15.98 22.46
CA LEU A 237 -5.12 -14.85 23.22
C LEU A 237 -6.64 -14.97 23.34
N ASP A 238 -7.15 -14.96 24.57
CA ASP A 238 -8.57 -14.98 24.89
C ASP A 238 -8.90 -13.94 25.97
N GLN A 239 -8.83 -12.67 25.58
CA GLN A 239 -9.06 -11.49 26.42
C GLN A 239 -10.46 -10.91 26.15
N PRO A 240 -11.47 -11.21 26.98
CA PRO A 240 -12.85 -10.79 26.71
C PRO A 240 -13.12 -9.30 26.96
N ASN A 241 -12.22 -8.57 27.65
CA ASN A 241 -12.42 -7.16 27.99
C ASN A 241 -12.22 -6.24 26.77
N LEU A 242 -13.22 -5.41 26.45
CA LEU A 242 -13.17 -4.43 25.37
C LEU A 242 -12.19 -3.28 25.62
N ASN A 243 -11.95 -2.94 26.89
CA ASN A 243 -11.02 -1.89 27.32
C ASN A 243 -9.72 -2.49 27.86
N ALA A 244 -9.30 -3.63 27.33
CA ALA A 244 -8.13 -4.35 27.81
C ALA A 244 -6.86 -3.48 27.74
N ARG A 245 -5.99 -3.62 28.74
CA ARG A 245 -4.64 -3.03 28.69
C ARG A 245 -3.86 -3.61 27.50
N PRO A 246 -3.05 -2.80 26.78
CA PRO A 246 -2.42 -3.25 25.55
C PRO A 246 -1.51 -4.46 25.74
N THR A 247 -1.70 -5.50 24.93
CA THR A 247 -0.82 -6.68 24.91
C THR A 247 0.15 -6.58 23.74
N THR A 248 1.45 -6.74 23.99
CA THR A 248 2.50 -6.55 22.99
C THR A 248 3.29 -7.82 22.76
N ILE A 249 3.38 -8.25 21.50
CA ILE A 249 4.22 -9.36 21.06
C ILE A 249 5.24 -8.79 20.07
N ILE A 250 6.53 -8.86 20.41
CA ILE A 250 7.59 -8.23 19.63
C ILE A 250 8.82 -9.10 19.45
N ASN A 251 9.39 -9.12 18.25
CA ASN A 251 10.68 -9.75 17.99
C ASN A 251 10.67 -11.26 18.32
N CYS A 252 9.52 -11.93 18.21
CA CYS A 252 9.37 -13.36 18.46
C CYS A 252 9.54 -14.19 17.17
N ASP A 253 9.95 -15.45 17.33
CA ASP A 253 10.11 -16.39 16.21
C ASP A 253 9.11 -17.56 16.37
N PHE A 254 8.33 -17.84 15.34
CA PHE A 254 7.32 -18.88 15.31
C PHE A 254 7.66 -20.02 14.32
N GLN A 255 8.91 -20.15 13.87
CA GLN A 255 9.30 -21.16 12.89
C GLN A 255 9.41 -22.56 13.52
N THR A 256 8.80 -23.58 12.89
CA THR A 256 8.81 -24.96 13.40
C THR A 256 10.04 -25.78 13.02
N SER A 257 10.93 -25.37 12.11
CA SER A 257 12.28 -25.97 12.00
C SER A 257 13.26 -25.02 11.31
N ARG A 258 14.51 -24.96 11.80
CA ARG A 258 15.58 -24.08 11.27
C ARG A 258 16.63 -24.80 10.40
N LEU A 259 16.64 -26.13 10.41
CA LEU A 259 17.78 -26.94 9.93
C LEU A 259 17.38 -28.16 9.08
N MET A 260 16.13 -28.30 8.65
CA MET A 260 15.86 -29.26 7.56
C MET A 260 16.47 -28.69 6.28
N GLN A 261 17.73 -29.07 6.05
CA GLN A 261 18.46 -28.82 4.81
C GLN A 261 17.63 -29.32 3.64
N TYR A 262 17.22 -28.39 2.77
CA TYR A 262 17.19 -28.39 1.30
C TYR A 262 16.75 -29.65 0.50
N ALA A 263 16.46 -30.79 1.11
CA ALA A 263 16.24 -32.05 0.44
C ALA A 263 14.91 -32.66 0.91
N GLU A 264 13.92 -32.55 0.03
CA GLU A 264 12.79 -33.47 -0.06
C GLU A 264 11.94 -33.67 1.20
N VAL A 265 11.24 -32.60 1.64
CA VAL A 265 9.97 -32.83 2.32
C VAL A 265 8.86 -32.72 1.27
N GLY A 266 8.32 -33.88 0.89
CA GLY A 266 7.19 -33.95 -0.01
C GLY A 266 5.98 -33.16 0.51
N THR A 267 5.08 -32.81 -0.39
CA THR A 267 3.80 -32.11 -0.12
C THR A 267 2.84 -32.85 0.82
N SER A 268 3.26 -33.91 1.50
CA SER A 268 2.47 -34.77 2.38
C SER A 268 2.34 -34.28 3.83
N ASP A 269 3.18 -33.33 4.28
CA ASP A 269 3.31 -32.99 5.70
C ASP A 269 2.29 -31.97 6.23
N TYR A 270 1.35 -31.54 5.39
CA TYR A 270 0.29 -30.63 5.80
C TYR A 270 -0.62 -31.24 6.89
N ASN A 271 -0.72 -32.57 6.91
CA ASN A 271 -1.46 -33.34 7.91
C ASN A 271 -0.61 -33.87 9.06
N ASP A 272 0.69 -33.53 9.12
CA ASP A 272 1.50 -33.95 10.26
C ASP A 272 1.02 -33.20 11.51
N THR A 273 0.41 -33.97 12.42
CA THR A 273 -0.03 -33.49 13.73
C THR A 273 1.10 -32.97 14.60
N ALA A 274 2.38 -33.15 14.21
CA ALA A 274 3.55 -32.52 14.82
C ALA A 274 3.67 -31.02 14.54
N ASN A 275 3.08 -30.53 13.44
CA ASN A 275 3.21 -29.13 13.08
C ASN A 275 2.27 -28.23 13.89
N GLN A 276 2.77 -27.06 14.28
CA GLN A 276 1.98 -26.02 14.93
C GLN A 276 0.86 -25.54 14.00
N LYS A 277 -0.37 -25.45 14.50
CA LYS A 277 -1.55 -25.02 13.72
C LYS A 277 -1.43 -23.57 13.28
N SER A 278 -1.23 -22.66 14.24
CA SER A 278 -1.05 -21.23 13.95
C SER A 278 0.11 -20.64 14.76
N GLY A 279 0.75 -19.59 14.25
CA GLY A 279 1.71 -18.79 15.01
C GLY A 279 1.05 -18.13 16.22
N ILE A 280 0.15 -17.19 15.94
CA ILE A 280 -0.66 -16.49 16.94
C ILE A 280 -2.14 -16.63 16.58
N ARG A 281 -2.97 -16.96 17.58
CA ARG A 281 -4.43 -16.93 17.47
C ARG A 281 -5.01 -15.96 18.49
N ILE A 282 -5.74 -14.96 18.02
CA ILE A 282 -6.52 -14.03 18.84
C ILE A 282 -7.96 -14.50 18.79
N PHE A 283 -8.41 -15.28 19.77
CA PHE A 283 -9.81 -15.73 19.83
C PHE A 283 -10.74 -14.54 20.17
N ARG A 284 -10.38 -13.80 21.22
CA ARG A 284 -10.95 -12.51 21.63
C ARG A 284 -9.81 -11.62 22.13
N GLY A 285 -9.82 -10.33 21.83
CA GLY A 285 -8.81 -9.42 22.37
C GLY A 285 -8.78 -8.05 21.74
N ASN A 286 -8.38 -7.05 22.53
CA ASN A 286 -8.39 -5.65 22.14
C ASN A 286 -7.04 -5.01 22.44
N ASN A 287 -6.65 -3.99 21.67
CA ASN A 287 -5.38 -3.28 21.86
C ASN A 287 -4.16 -4.21 21.78
N ILE A 288 -4.10 -5.04 20.73
CA ILE A 288 -3.01 -6.01 20.54
C ILE A 288 -2.03 -5.48 19.50
N THR A 289 -0.73 -5.49 19.83
CA THR A 289 0.34 -5.14 18.89
C THR A 289 1.24 -6.35 18.65
N ILE A 290 1.40 -6.74 17.38
CA ILE A 290 2.29 -7.81 16.93
C ILE A 290 3.28 -7.21 15.93
N ARG A 291 4.57 -7.18 16.30
CA ARG A 291 5.59 -6.54 15.47
C ARG A 291 6.95 -7.23 15.41
N ASN A 292 7.64 -7.13 14.28
CA ASN A 292 8.98 -7.68 14.08
C ASN A 292 9.07 -9.20 14.36
N CYS A 293 7.97 -9.93 14.20
CA CYS A 293 7.93 -11.38 14.40
C CYS A 293 8.14 -12.13 13.08
N VAL A 294 8.60 -13.38 13.18
CA VAL A 294 8.81 -14.28 12.04
C VAL A 294 7.88 -15.49 12.14
N PHE A 295 7.24 -15.87 11.03
CA PHE A 295 6.28 -16.96 10.93
C PHE A 295 6.61 -17.87 9.75
N ALA A 296 6.72 -19.19 9.97
CA ALA A 296 6.85 -20.16 8.88
C ALA A 296 6.38 -21.57 9.29
N ARG A 297 5.98 -22.37 8.28
CA ARG A 297 5.61 -23.79 8.40
C ARG A 297 4.50 -24.06 9.43
N HIS A 298 3.44 -23.25 9.37
CA HIS A 298 2.20 -23.44 10.13
C HIS A 298 1.15 -24.18 9.29
N ARG A 299 0.41 -25.11 9.90
CA ARG A 299 -0.65 -25.86 9.18
C ARG A 299 -1.81 -24.99 8.72
N SER A 300 -2.08 -23.87 9.38
CA SER A 300 -3.19 -22.97 9.05
C SER A 300 -2.72 -21.54 8.81
N TYR A 301 -2.41 -20.78 9.87
CA TYR A 301 -2.20 -19.34 9.76
C TYR A 301 -0.92 -18.87 10.46
N GLY A 302 -0.28 -17.83 9.94
CA GLY A 302 0.74 -17.11 10.73
C GLY A 302 0.06 -16.41 11.90
N ILE A 303 -0.91 -15.54 11.57
CA ILE A 303 -1.76 -14.85 12.54
C ILE A 303 -3.23 -15.07 12.17
N GLU A 304 -4.05 -15.48 13.14
CA GLU A 304 -5.51 -15.54 13.04
C GLU A 304 -6.14 -14.61 14.08
N SER A 305 -6.99 -13.66 13.67
CA SER A 305 -7.85 -12.91 14.60
C SER A 305 -9.33 -13.27 14.48
N GLY A 306 -9.97 -13.37 15.64
CA GLY A 306 -11.37 -13.72 15.85
C GLY A 306 -12.32 -12.53 15.69
N VAL A 307 -13.62 -12.81 15.64
CA VAL A 307 -14.66 -11.82 15.29
C VAL A 307 -14.83 -10.68 16.29
N SER A 308 -14.34 -10.82 17.52
CA SER A 308 -14.51 -9.83 18.59
C SER A 308 -13.26 -8.99 18.84
N GLY A 309 -12.32 -8.96 17.91
CA GLY A 309 -11.09 -8.19 18.06
C GLY A 309 -11.27 -6.71 17.73
N SER A 310 -10.61 -5.81 18.47
CA SER A 310 -10.51 -4.40 18.05
C SER A 310 -9.16 -3.75 18.36
N ASN A 311 -8.78 -2.75 17.57
CA ASN A 311 -7.50 -2.03 17.70
C ASN A 311 -6.28 -2.98 17.66
N ILE A 312 -6.21 -3.81 16.61
CA ILE A 312 -5.12 -4.76 16.43
C ILE A 312 -4.14 -4.22 15.39
N VAL A 313 -2.87 -4.17 15.76
CA VAL A 313 -1.77 -3.71 14.90
C VAL A 313 -0.84 -4.90 14.58
N ILE A 314 -0.72 -5.22 13.30
CA ILE A 314 0.17 -6.24 12.75
C ILE A 314 1.17 -5.52 11.84
N ASP A 315 2.37 -5.26 12.36
CA ASP A 315 3.33 -4.37 11.71
C ASP A 315 4.74 -4.98 11.57
N SER A 316 5.36 -4.83 10.40
CA SER A 316 6.77 -5.20 10.17
C SER A 316 7.10 -6.66 10.49
N ASN A 317 6.17 -7.59 10.24
CA ASN A 317 6.39 -9.03 10.44
C ASN A 317 6.80 -9.72 9.14
N VAL A 318 7.44 -10.89 9.28
CA VAL A 318 7.92 -11.71 8.16
C VAL A 318 7.20 -13.06 8.16
N PHE A 319 6.55 -13.40 7.05
CA PHE A 319 5.80 -14.64 6.84
C PHE A 319 6.48 -15.51 5.79
N CYS A 320 7.69 -15.95 6.10
CA CYS A 320 8.49 -16.88 5.31
C CYS A 320 9.57 -17.51 6.19
N LEU A 321 10.19 -18.59 5.71
CA LEU A 321 11.40 -19.13 6.32
C LEU A 321 12.54 -18.10 6.23
N THR A 322 13.24 -17.86 7.34
CA THR A 322 14.42 -16.99 7.38
C THR A 322 15.56 -17.72 8.10
N PRO A 323 16.83 -17.45 7.75
CA PRO A 323 17.95 -17.97 8.53
C PRO A 323 17.87 -17.50 10.01
N ALA A 324 18.60 -18.20 10.89
CA ALA A 324 18.53 -17.98 12.34
C ALA A 324 18.91 -16.54 12.79
N ASN A 325 19.67 -15.81 11.97
CA ASN A 325 20.03 -14.41 12.20
C ASN A 325 18.94 -13.40 11.76
N ARG A 326 17.80 -13.89 11.24
CA ARG A 326 16.68 -13.10 10.70
C ARG A 326 17.07 -12.16 9.55
N GLN A 327 18.28 -12.29 9.02
CA GLN A 327 18.70 -11.49 7.88
C GLN A 327 18.06 -12.07 6.62
N MET A 328 17.34 -11.23 5.87
CA MET A 328 16.74 -11.62 4.58
C MET A 328 17.80 -11.75 3.45
N THR A 329 19.07 -11.97 3.80
CA THR A 329 20.19 -11.98 2.85
C THR A 329 20.25 -13.26 2.01
N GLU A 330 19.67 -14.36 2.48
CA GLU A 330 19.58 -15.64 1.76
C GLU A 330 18.22 -16.28 2.06
N PHE A 331 17.36 -16.42 1.05
CA PHE A 331 16.12 -17.18 1.19
C PHE A 331 16.43 -18.68 1.01
N VAL A 332 15.94 -19.48 1.96
CA VAL A 332 16.09 -20.94 1.91
C VAL A 332 15.03 -21.47 0.94
N GLY A 333 15.46 -22.05 -0.18
CA GLY A 333 14.65 -22.42 -1.35
C GLY A 333 13.37 -23.23 -1.11
N ASN A 334 12.48 -23.23 -2.10
CA ASN A 334 11.19 -23.95 -2.14
C ASN A 334 10.26 -23.75 -0.93
N ALA A 335 10.32 -22.57 -0.29
CA ALA A 335 9.56 -22.15 0.88
C ALA A 335 8.24 -22.90 1.12
N GLU A 336 8.29 -23.83 2.08
CA GLU A 336 7.15 -24.62 2.52
C GLU A 336 6.12 -23.77 3.27
N MET A 337 4.85 -24.06 3.01
CA MET A 337 3.74 -23.13 3.13
C MET A 337 3.30 -22.86 4.57
N ILE A 338 2.94 -21.61 4.87
CA ILE A 338 1.83 -21.36 5.80
C ILE A 338 0.56 -21.77 5.06
N GLY A 339 -0.18 -22.67 5.68
CA GLY A 339 -1.08 -23.51 4.92
C GLY A 339 -2.26 -22.79 4.22
N GLU A 340 -2.93 -21.88 4.93
CA GLU A 340 -4.12 -21.19 4.41
C GLU A 340 -3.90 -19.70 4.16
N SER A 341 -3.39 -18.96 5.13
CA SER A 341 -3.11 -17.53 4.97
C SER A 341 -1.99 -17.07 5.89
N ALA A 342 -1.13 -16.15 5.44
CA ALA A 342 -0.19 -15.52 6.36
C ALA A 342 -0.93 -14.78 7.47
N ILE A 343 -1.92 -13.96 7.10
CA ILE A 343 -2.79 -13.26 8.04
C ILE A 343 -4.26 -13.53 7.68
N LYS A 344 -5.02 -14.04 8.65
CA LYS A 344 -6.48 -14.07 8.61
C LYS A 344 -7.00 -13.12 9.67
N ALA A 345 -7.59 -12.00 9.26
CA ALA A 345 -8.04 -10.98 10.19
C ALA A 345 -9.56 -10.77 10.16
N ARG A 346 -10.11 -10.60 11.36
CA ARG A 346 -11.48 -10.24 11.71
C ARG A 346 -11.46 -9.21 12.85
N GLY A 347 -12.49 -8.38 12.93
CA GLY A 347 -12.61 -7.35 13.95
C GLY A 347 -12.51 -5.92 13.42
N ASN A 348 -12.44 -4.95 14.34
CA ASN A 348 -12.52 -3.52 14.02
C ASN A 348 -11.20 -2.78 14.26
N ASN A 349 -10.96 -1.68 13.55
CA ASN A 349 -9.76 -0.85 13.69
C ASN A 349 -8.47 -1.67 13.54
N LEU A 350 -8.41 -2.47 12.47
CA LEU A 350 -7.29 -3.35 12.16
C LEU A 350 -6.26 -2.60 11.30
N LYS A 351 -4.98 -2.64 11.70
CA LYS A 351 -3.88 -2.11 10.89
C LYS A 351 -2.90 -3.22 10.55
N ILE A 352 -2.76 -3.52 9.26
CA ILE A 352 -1.81 -4.50 8.71
C ILE A 352 -0.80 -3.71 7.87
N ALA A 353 0.40 -3.49 8.43
CA ALA A 353 1.37 -2.57 7.84
C ALA A 353 2.76 -3.19 7.67
N ASN A 354 3.46 -2.83 6.60
CA ASN A 354 4.89 -3.13 6.41
C ASN A 354 5.29 -4.61 6.55
N ASN A 355 4.36 -5.54 6.40
CA ASN A 355 4.66 -6.96 6.52
C ASN A 355 5.24 -7.49 5.21
N TYR A 356 6.11 -8.48 5.35
CA TYR A 356 6.72 -9.20 4.24
C TYR A 356 6.17 -10.62 4.19
N ILE A 357 5.51 -10.99 3.08
CA ILE A 357 4.78 -12.25 2.95
C ILE A 357 5.33 -13.06 1.79
N GLY A 358 5.83 -14.27 2.08
CA GLY A 358 6.34 -15.21 1.09
C GLY A 358 5.27 -16.06 0.41
N LYS A 359 5.65 -17.30 0.04
CA LYS A 359 4.75 -18.29 -0.56
C LYS A 359 3.73 -18.80 0.47
N VAL A 360 2.46 -18.52 0.23
CA VAL A 360 1.30 -18.94 1.04
C VAL A 360 0.11 -19.21 0.13
N LYS A 361 -1.01 -19.74 0.63
CA LYS A 361 -2.23 -19.82 -0.18
C LYS A 361 -2.81 -18.42 -0.44
N ASN A 362 -3.18 -17.69 0.62
CA ASN A 362 -3.53 -16.27 0.53
C ASN A 362 -2.56 -15.42 1.35
N GLY A 363 -2.21 -14.22 0.88
CA GLY A 363 -1.40 -13.29 1.67
C GLY A 363 -2.18 -12.80 2.89
N VAL A 364 -3.22 -12.01 2.66
CA VAL A 364 -4.12 -11.50 3.70
C VAL A 364 -5.55 -11.91 3.38
N SER A 365 -6.27 -12.48 4.35
CA SER A 365 -7.70 -12.80 4.24
C SER A 365 -8.49 -12.02 5.29
N LEU A 366 -9.45 -11.20 4.85
CA LEU A 366 -10.30 -10.37 5.73
C LEU A 366 -11.76 -10.87 5.75
N PHE A 367 -12.37 -10.88 6.93
CA PHE A 367 -13.80 -11.18 7.11
C PHE A 367 -14.35 -10.39 8.29
N ASN A 368 -15.61 -9.96 8.25
CA ASN A 368 -16.32 -9.34 9.38
C ASN A 368 -15.47 -8.28 10.12
N GLY A 369 -15.42 -7.06 9.59
CA GLY A 369 -14.64 -6.01 10.24
C GLY A 369 -14.89 -4.62 9.70
N ASP A 370 -14.52 -3.63 10.49
CA ASP A 370 -14.73 -2.20 10.18
C ASP A 370 -13.47 -1.39 10.48
N GLY A 371 -13.18 -0.37 9.66
CA GLY A 371 -12.01 0.49 9.84
C GLY A 371 -10.70 -0.27 9.66
N ILE A 372 -10.53 -0.94 8.52
CA ILE A 372 -9.35 -1.77 8.24
C ILE A 372 -8.39 -1.05 7.31
N SER A 373 -7.10 -1.07 7.64
CA SER A 373 -6.02 -0.52 6.80
C SER A 373 -4.96 -1.57 6.49
N ILE A 374 -4.70 -1.80 5.19
CA ILE A 374 -3.62 -2.65 4.68
C ILE A 374 -2.67 -1.75 3.88
N ILE A 375 -1.48 -1.45 4.42
CA ILE A 375 -0.57 -0.45 3.84
C ILE A 375 0.89 -0.88 3.86
N GLY A 376 1.66 -0.54 2.83
CA GLY A 376 3.12 -0.76 2.79
C GLY A 376 3.56 -2.22 2.84
N ASN A 377 2.65 -3.20 2.67
CA ASN A 377 3.02 -4.61 2.72
C ASN A 377 3.66 -5.06 1.40
N THR A 378 4.62 -5.98 1.48
CA THR A 378 5.16 -6.70 0.33
C THR A 378 4.67 -8.14 0.37
N ILE A 379 3.91 -8.56 -0.64
CA ILE A 379 3.31 -9.88 -0.76
C ILE A 379 3.89 -10.54 -2.01
N GLY A 380 4.52 -11.69 -1.85
CA GLY A 380 5.36 -12.30 -2.87
C GLY A 380 6.82 -11.87 -2.75
N VAL A 381 7.72 -12.75 -3.17
CA VAL A 381 9.18 -12.60 -3.06
C VAL A 381 9.84 -13.00 -4.37
N VAL A 382 10.93 -12.31 -4.73
CA VAL A 382 11.81 -12.74 -5.82
C VAL A 382 13.18 -12.99 -5.24
N ASP A 383 13.64 -14.23 -5.35
CA ASP A 383 15.00 -14.64 -4.98
C ASP A 383 15.64 -15.39 -6.16
N SER A 384 16.81 -14.96 -6.59
CA SER A 384 17.60 -15.65 -7.62
C SER A 384 16.82 -15.96 -8.91
N ASN A 385 15.94 -15.02 -9.32
CA ASN A 385 14.97 -15.12 -10.43
C ASN A 385 13.80 -16.11 -10.24
N VAL A 386 13.65 -16.70 -9.05
CA VAL A 386 12.49 -17.50 -8.67
C VAL A 386 11.49 -16.62 -7.92
N VAL A 387 10.23 -16.64 -8.38
CA VAL A 387 9.15 -15.88 -7.75
C VAL A 387 8.35 -16.80 -6.81
N PHE A 388 8.30 -16.43 -5.55
CA PHE A 388 7.50 -17.07 -4.50
C PHE A 388 6.28 -16.20 -4.22
N SER A 389 5.20 -16.40 -4.98
CA SER A 389 3.95 -15.66 -4.84
C SER A 389 2.89 -16.46 -4.07
N PRO A 390 1.81 -15.82 -3.60
CA PRO A 390 0.62 -16.52 -3.15
C PRO A 390 0.07 -17.47 -4.22
N THR A 391 -0.33 -18.69 -3.85
CA THR A 391 -0.86 -19.69 -4.79
C THR A 391 -2.31 -19.44 -5.18
N ASN A 392 -3.02 -18.58 -4.44
CA ASN A 392 -4.38 -18.17 -4.73
C ASN A 392 -4.44 -16.63 -4.82
N ASP A 393 -4.73 -15.92 -3.72
CA ASP A 393 -4.92 -14.47 -3.75
C ASP A 393 -3.87 -13.70 -2.93
N GLY A 394 -3.47 -12.51 -3.39
CA GLY A 394 -2.64 -11.60 -2.59
C GLY A 394 -3.39 -11.10 -1.36
N ILE A 395 -4.51 -10.42 -1.60
CA ILE A 395 -5.45 -9.96 -0.59
C ILE A 395 -6.85 -10.44 -0.96
N PHE A 396 -7.47 -11.20 -0.07
CA PHE A 396 -8.86 -11.65 -0.17
C PHE A 396 -9.73 -10.94 0.87
N ILE A 397 -10.85 -10.37 0.43
CA ILE A 397 -11.82 -9.66 1.26
C ILE A 397 -13.16 -10.36 1.12
N GLY A 398 -13.63 -10.98 2.20
CA GLY A 398 -14.93 -11.61 2.26
C GLY A 398 -16.02 -10.70 2.82
N ASP A 399 -17.08 -11.33 3.31
CA ASP A 399 -18.30 -10.65 3.72
C ASP A 399 -18.14 -9.74 4.96
N ASN A 400 -19.04 -8.76 5.06
CA ASN A 400 -19.17 -7.79 6.16
C ASN A 400 -17.90 -6.99 6.51
N VAL A 401 -16.97 -6.82 5.56
CA VAL A 401 -15.90 -5.82 5.68
C VAL A 401 -16.39 -4.43 5.27
N LYS A 402 -16.12 -3.40 6.09
CA LYS A 402 -16.51 -1.98 5.92
C LYS A 402 -15.31 -1.05 6.17
N ASN A 403 -15.38 0.17 5.63
CA ASN A 403 -14.34 1.20 5.75
C ASN A 403 -12.91 0.65 5.55
N LEU A 404 -12.68 0.04 4.38
CA LEU A 404 -11.44 -0.64 4.04
C LEU A 404 -10.53 0.27 3.22
N LYS A 405 -9.27 0.35 3.62
CA LYS A 405 -8.21 1.06 2.92
C LYS A 405 -7.08 0.09 2.54
N ILE A 406 -6.78 -0.04 1.26
CA ILE A 406 -5.67 -0.84 0.72
C ILE A 406 -4.72 0.10 -0.03
N GLY A 407 -3.60 0.41 0.62
CA GLY A 407 -2.69 1.48 0.21
C GLY A 407 -3.20 2.85 0.66
N ASP A 408 -2.67 3.93 0.09
CA ASP A 408 -3.03 5.29 0.50
C ASP A 408 -3.00 6.25 -0.69
N ALA A 409 -4.11 6.97 -0.95
CA ALA A 409 -4.22 7.91 -2.05
C ALA A 409 -3.31 9.14 -1.89
N MET A 410 -3.03 9.56 -0.65
CA MET A 410 -2.28 10.78 -0.35
C MET A 410 -0.78 10.52 -0.13
N VAL A 411 -0.41 9.29 0.26
CA VAL A 411 0.96 8.95 0.62
C VAL A 411 1.44 7.75 -0.21
N PRO A 412 2.09 7.98 -1.36
CA PRO A 412 2.51 6.90 -2.26
C PRO A 412 3.41 5.84 -1.60
N ALA A 413 4.20 6.21 -0.59
CA ALA A 413 5.06 5.30 0.16
C ALA A 413 4.29 4.23 0.96
N LEU A 414 2.99 4.39 1.17
CA LEU A 414 2.12 3.45 1.87
C LEU A 414 1.41 2.46 0.94
N GLY A 415 1.72 2.48 -0.36
CA GLY A 415 1.22 1.52 -1.33
C GLY A 415 1.68 0.08 -1.04
N ASN A 416 0.79 -0.90 -1.23
CA ASN A 416 1.20 -2.31 -1.14
C ASN A 416 1.86 -2.75 -2.45
N ARG A 417 2.76 -3.72 -2.34
CA ARG A 417 3.41 -4.38 -3.46
C ARG A 417 3.03 -5.86 -3.46
N ILE A 418 2.34 -6.31 -4.49
CA ILE A 418 1.94 -7.71 -4.67
C ILE A 418 2.63 -8.26 -5.91
N ILE A 419 3.58 -9.16 -5.73
CA ILE A 419 4.41 -9.75 -6.78
C ILE A 419 3.77 -11.07 -7.21
N GLY A 420 2.89 -10.99 -8.20
CA GLY A 420 2.13 -12.12 -8.73
C GLY A 420 1.15 -12.75 -7.74
N SER A 421 0.30 -13.61 -8.26
CA SER A 421 -0.57 -14.50 -7.49
C SER A 421 -1.14 -15.59 -8.40
N GLY A 422 -1.61 -16.70 -7.84
CA GLY A 422 -2.23 -17.76 -8.63
C GLY A 422 -3.55 -17.37 -9.30
N ARG A 423 -4.31 -16.44 -8.69
CA ARG A 423 -5.59 -15.91 -9.22
C ARG A 423 -5.63 -14.39 -9.20
N HIS A 424 -5.99 -13.77 -8.07
CA HIS A 424 -6.14 -12.31 -8.00
C HIS A 424 -5.10 -11.66 -7.11
N CYS A 425 -4.62 -10.47 -7.47
CA CYS A 425 -3.77 -9.75 -6.52
C CYS A 425 -4.63 -9.16 -5.39
N ILE A 426 -5.77 -8.56 -5.72
CA ILE A 426 -6.82 -8.16 -4.77
C ILE A 426 -8.14 -8.73 -5.25
N TRP A 427 -8.84 -9.48 -4.39
CA TRP A 427 -10.21 -9.91 -4.62
C TRP A 427 -11.10 -9.46 -3.47
N ALA A 428 -12.12 -8.67 -3.79
CA ALA A 428 -13.21 -8.37 -2.88
C ALA A 428 -14.50 -9.06 -3.32
N GLN A 429 -14.99 -9.96 -2.48
CA GLN A 429 -16.28 -10.61 -2.62
C GLN A 429 -17.19 -10.10 -1.51
N CYS A 430 -18.24 -9.36 -1.87
CA CYS A 430 -19.08 -8.67 -0.90
C CYS A 430 -20.53 -8.57 -1.39
N TYR A 431 -21.47 -9.09 -0.60
CA TYR A 431 -22.89 -9.08 -0.95
C TYR A 431 -23.71 -7.93 -0.35
N ASP A 432 -23.11 -7.07 0.48
CA ASP A 432 -23.78 -5.96 1.18
C ASP A 432 -23.46 -4.59 0.54
N THR A 433 -24.47 -3.71 0.44
CA THR A 433 -24.56 -2.54 -0.44
C THR A 433 -23.93 -1.26 0.09
N SER A 434 -23.35 -1.24 1.31
CA SER A 434 -22.83 -0.01 1.96
C SER A 434 -21.40 -0.17 2.49
N LYS A 435 -20.39 -0.09 1.60
CA LYS A 435 -18.98 -0.37 1.96
C LYS A 435 -17.99 0.62 1.34
N LEU A 436 -17.52 1.59 2.13
CA LEU A 436 -16.46 2.49 1.67
C LEU A 436 -15.12 1.75 1.49
N PHE A 437 -14.69 1.55 0.25
CA PHE A 437 -13.40 0.94 -0.09
C PHE A 437 -12.50 1.95 -0.82
N VAL A 438 -11.24 2.04 -0.41
CA VAL A 438 -10.21 2.81 -1.10
C VAL A 438 -9.05 1.88 -1.45
N ILE A 439 -8.78 1.70 -2.73
CA ILE A 439 -7.65 0.92 -3.25
C ILE A 439 -6.73 1.87 -4.01
N ALA A 440 -5.63 2.29 -3.38
CA ALA A 440 -4.82 3.37 -3.92
C ALA A 440 -3.30 3.16 -3.85
N ASN A 441 -2.57 3.64 -4.86
CA ASN A 441 -1.10 3.61 -4.95
C ASN A 441 -0.47 2.20 -4.82
N ASN A 442 -1.17 1.13 -5.20
CA ASN A 442 -0.61 -0.22 -5.13
C ASN A 442 0.14 -0.61 -6.41
N ASN A 443 1.16 -1.47 -6.27
CA ASN A 443 1.86 -2.12 -7.37
C ASN A 443 1.48 -3.60 -7.39
N LEU A 444 0.68 -4.02 -8.38
CA LEU A 444 0.07 -5.36 -8.45
C LEU A 444 0.59 -6.12 -9.67
N GLY A 445 1.10 -7.33 -9.45
CA GLY A 445 1.67 -8.18 -10.51
C GLY A 445 2.96 -7.63 -11.12
N VAL A 446 3.67 -6.74 -10.39
CA VAL A 446 4.90 -6.10 -10.87
C VAL A 446 6.01 -6.14 -9.82
N ASP A 447 7.25 -6.33 -10.28
CA ASP A 447 8.47 -6.20 -9.49
C ASP A 447 9.33 -5.09 -10.12
N LYS A 448 9.77 -4.09 -9.35
CA LYS A 448 10.63 -2.98 -9.83
C LYS A 448 12.13 -3.31 -9.83
N ILE A 449 12.54 -4.40 -9.18
CA ILE A 449 13.92 -4.68 -8.79
C ILE A 449 14.52 -5.84 -9.60
N ILE A 450 13.72 -6.81 -10.07
CA ILE A 450 14.24 -8.02 -10.74
C ILE A 450 13.38 -8.39 -11.97
N LYS A 451 14.05 -8.66 -13.11
CA LYS A 451 13.46 -9.20 -14.36
C LYS A 451 13.06 -10.67 -14.13
N PRO A 452 11.82 -11.16 -14.34
CA PRO A 452 10.62 -10.57 -14.97
C PRO A 452 9.47 -10.30 -13.97
N ALA A 453 8.59 -9.34 -14.29
CA ALA A 453 7.33 -9.17 -13.59
C ALA A 453 6.49 -10.47 -13.69
N LEU A 454 6.03 -11.02 -12.56
CA LEU A 454 5.06 -12.12 -12.56
C LEU A 454 3.64 -11.51 -12.49
N PRO A 455 2.87 -11.52 -13.59
CA PRO A 455 1.49 -11.04 -13.58
C PRO A 455 0.62 -11.84 -12.61
N CYS A 456 -0.44 -11.24 -12.07
CA CYS A 456 -1.47 -11.97 -11.34
C CYS A 456 -2.18 -12.97 -12.30
N GLY A 457 -2.49 -14.18 -11.84
CA GLY A 457 -2.94 -15.29 -12.70
C GLY A 457 -4.27 -15.08 -13.44
N GLU A 458 -5.18 -14.29 -12.89
CA GLU A 458 -6.46 -13.91 -13.49
C GLU A 458 -6.60 -12.39 -13.53
N SER A 459 -6.81 -11.74 -12.38
CA SER A 459 -7.07 -10.30 -12.31
C SER A 459 -6.14 -9.56 -11.36
N GLY A 460 -5.79 -8.32 -11.67
CA GLY A 460 -5.10 -7.45 -10.72
C GLY A 460 -6.01 -7.10 -9.54
N ILE A 461 -7.18 -6.54 -9.86
CA ILE A 461 -8.26 -6.28 -8.90
C ILE A 461 -9.54 -6.92 -9.41
N LEU A 462 -10.17 -7.77 -8.60
CA LEU A 462 -11.52 -8.28 -8.82
C LEU A 462 -12.45 -7.74 -7.74
N LEU A 463 -13.48 -7.00 -8.15
CA LEU A 463 -14.62 -6.66 -7.29
C LEU A 463 -15.82 -7.49 -7.72
N GLU A 464 -16.32 -8.33 -6.82
CA GLU A 464 -17.44 -9.21 -7.06
C GLU A 464 -18.56 -9.01 -6.04
N GLY A 465 -19.79 -8.86 -6.52
CA GLY A 465 -20.99 -8.65 -5.70
C GLY A 465 -21.53 -7.22 -5.76
N ASN A 466 -22.14 -6.74 -4.67
CA ASN A 466 -22.87 -5.47 -4.61
C ASN A 466 -22.12 -4.41 -3.79
N ILE A 467 -20.89 -4.08 -4.19
CA ILE A 467 -20.04 -3.12 -3.46
C ILE A 467 -20.35 -1.70 -3.92
N SER A 468 -20.71 -0.81 -3.00
CA SER A 468 -20.92 0.63 -3.27
C SER A 468 -19.87 1.49 -2.59
N PHE A 469 -19.53 2.65 -3.16
CA PHE A 469 -18.53 3.60 -2.65
C PHE A 469 -17.10 3.08 -2.71
N VAL A 470 -16.65 2.69 -3.91
CA VAL A 470 -15.26 2.28 -4.13
C VAL A 470 -14.50 3.32 -4.94
N SER A 471 -13.34 3.72 -4.43
CA SER A 471 -12.32 4.45 -5.18
C SER A 471 -11.15 3.51 -5.49
N ILE A 472 -10.82 3.36 -6.77
CA ILE A 472 -9.63 2.66 -7.25
C ILE A 472 -8.75 3.68 -7.97
N GLU A 473 -7.61 4.05 -7.39
CA GLU A 473 -6.79 5.12 -7.95
C GLU A 473 -5.28 4.93 -7.87
N LEU A 474 -4.55 5.47 -8.85
CA LEU A 474 -3.08 5.50 -8.84
C LEU A 474 -2.41 4.11 -8.72
N ASN A 475 -3.10 3.03 -9.09
CA ASN A 475 -2.53 1.68 -9.04
C ASN A 475 -1.76 1.37 -10.34
N ASN A 476 -0.68 0.61 -10.23
CA ASN A 476 0.03 0.02 -11.36
C ASN A 476 -0.22 -1.49 -11.39
N ILE A 477 -0.83 -1.99 -12.47
CA ILE A 477 -1.41 -3.33 -12.51
C ILE A 477 -0.96 -4.11 -13.74
N SER A 478 -0.50 -5.33 -13.49
CA SER A 478 -0.19 -6.36 -14.47
C SER A 478 -0.84 -7.69 -14.09
N SER A 479 -1.62 -8.28 -15.00
CA SER A 479 -2.25 -9.59 -14.80
C SER A 479 -2.30 -10.36 -16.12
N LEU A 480 -2.70 -11.64 -16.07
CA LEU A 480 -2.83 -12.48 -17.26
C LEU A 480 -4.16 -12.26 -17.99
N GLN A 481 -5.29 -11.99 -17.32
CA GLN A 481 -6.59 -11.82 -17.99
C GLN A 481 -7.14 -10.39 -17.91
N TYR A 482 -7.33 -9.87 -16.70
CA TYR A 482 -7.98 -8.56 -16.47
C TYR A 482 -7.15 -7.64 -15.57
N GLY A 483 -6.90 -6.40 -15.98
CA GLY A 483 -6.26 -5.43 -15.07
C GLY A 483 -7.17 -5.19 -13.85
N ILE A 484 -8.35 -4.64 -14.11
CA ILE A 484 -9.45 -4.51 -13.15
C ILE A 484 -10.69 -5.19 -13.72
N ARG A 485 -11.37 -6.00 -12.92
CA ARG A 485 -12.66 -6.59 -13.25
C ARG A 485 -13.67 -6.26 -12.15
N ILE A 486 -14.83 -5.74 -12.55
CA ILE A 486 -15.96 -5.51 -11.66
C ILE A 486 -17.12 -6.33 -12.18
N ARG A 487 -17.65 -7.21 -11.34
CA ARG A 487 -18.79 -8.07 -11.63
C ARG A 487 -19.84 -7.97 -10.55
N SER A 488 -21.02 -7.50 -10.91
CA SER A 488 -22.16 -7.56 -10.00
C SER A 488 -22.82 -8.93 -10.04
N LEU A 489 -23.17 -9.45 -8.87
CA LEU A 489 -23.95 -10.67 -8.74
C LEU A 489 -25.38 -10.30 -8.33
N PRO A 490 -26.40 -10.92 -8.96
CA PRO A 490 -27.79 -10.70 -8.57
C PRO A 490 -27.99 -11.05 -7.09
N SER A 491 -28.49 -10.09 -6.31
CA SER A 491 -28.98 -10.38 -4.94
C SER A 491 -30.50 -10.33 -4.93
N THR A 492 -31.13 -11.36 -4.37
CA THR A 492 -32.59 -11.40 -4.21
C THR A 492 -32.94 -10.80 -2.85
N ILE A 493 -33.47 -9.58 -2.83
CA ILE A 493 -34.02 -8.95 -1.63
C ILE A 493 -35.53 -8.85 -1.84
N ASN A 494 -36.32 -9.52 -1.01
CA ASN A 494 -37.79 -9.49 -1.07
C ASN A 494 -38.34 -9.76 -2.49
N SER A 495 -37.89 -10.82 -3.15
CA SER A 495 -38.29 -11.19 -4.53
C SER A 495 -37.94 -10.16 -5.63
N THR A 496 -37.18 -9.12 -5.30
CA THR A 496 -36.64 -8.15 -6.27
C THR A 496 -35.14 -8.40 -6.42
N ILE A 497 -34.66 -8.52 -7.67
CA ILE A 497 -33.23 -8.64 -7.93
C ILE A 497 -32.62 -7.23 -7.82
N VAL A 498 -31.81 -7.00 -6.80
CA VAL A 498 -31.07 -5.75 -6.61
C VAL A 498 -29.67 -5.94 -7.16
N TYR A 499 -29.38 -5.21 -8.24
CA TYR A 499 -28.06 -5.00 -8.80
C TYR A 499 -27.68 -3.55 -8.55
N THR A 500 -26.81 -3.25 -7.60
CA THR A 500 -26.31 -1.87 -7.46
C THR A 500 -25.03 -1.84 -6.64
N PRO A 501 -23.85 -2.00 -7.29
CA PRO A 501 -22.75 -1.14 -6.90
C PRO A 501 -23.19 0.31 -7.17
N ALA A 502 -23.20 1.15 -6.14
CA ALA A 502 -23.47 2.58 -6.28
C ALA A 502 -22.17 3.38 -6.12
N SER A 503 -21.88 4.29 -7.06
CA SER A 503 -20.75 5.22 -7.03
C SER A 503 -19.37 4.53 -6.97
N LEU A 504 -18.87 4.15 -8.14
CA LEU A 504 -17.50 3.64 -8.30
C LEU A 504 -16.66 4.67 -9.06
N THR A 505 -15.46 4.96 -8.58
CA THR A 505 -14.51 5.83 -9.28
C THR A 505 -13.24 5.05 -9.57
N ILE A 506 -12.86 4.99 -10.84
CA ILE A 506 -11.62 4.35 -11.30
C ILE A 506 -10.79 5.43 -11.99
N THR A 507 -9.76 5.93 -11.32
CA THR A 507 -9.01 7.08 -11.85
C THR A 507 -7.49 6.98 -11.74
N LYS A 508 -6.76 7.49 -12.74
CA LYS A 508 -5.30 7.57 -12.72
C LYS A 508 -4.57 6.23 -12.54
N ASN A 509 -5.20 5.10 -12.88
CA ASN A 509 -4.56 3.79 -12.84
C ASN A 509 -3.77 3.54 -14.13
N THR A 510 -2.71 2.74 -14.04
CA THR A 510 -1.97 2.21 -15.19
C THR A 510 -2.22 0.71 -15.29
N LEU A 511 -2.91 0.29 -16.37
CA LEU A 511 -3.36 -1.08 -16.58
C LEU A 511 -2.71 -1.64 -17.85
N GLY A 512 -1.94 -2.73 -17.70
CA GLY A 512 -1.24 -3.35 -18.83
C GLY A 512 0.12 -2.71 -19.13
N PHE A 513 0.86 -2.38 -18.08
CA PHE A 513 2.25 -1.94 -18.18
C PHE A 513 3.19 -3.11 -18.50
N VAL A 514 4.22 -2.85 -19.33
CA VAL A 514 5.33 -3.77 -19.63
C VAL A 514 6.64 -3.12 -19.20
N LEU A 515 7.41 -3.83 -18.37
CA LEU A 515 8.84 -3.58 -18.22
C LEU A 515 9.53 -4.08 -19.50
N LEU A 516 10.09 -3.14 -20.26
CA LEU A 516 10.94 -3.12 -21.46
C LEU A 516 11.31 -4.41 -22.27
N ASP A 517 11.18 -5.64 -21.76
CA ASP A 517 11.72 -6.86 -22.39
C ASP A 517 10.75 -8.07 -22.48
N SER A 518 9.47 -7.98 -22.09
CA SER A 518 8.56 -9.16 -22.12
C SER A 518 7.69 -9.27 -23.38
N THR A 519 7.76 -10.42 -24.07
CA THR A 519 6.92 -10.77 -25.24
C THR A 519 5.53 -11.32 -24.86
N GLN A 520 5.26 -11.60 -23.58
CA GLN A 520 3.94 -12.04 -23.13
C GLN A 520 2.99 -10.85 -23.09
N LYS A 521 1.82 -10.99 -23.71
CA LYS A 521 0.71 -10.04 -23.56
C LYS A 521 0.19 -10.12 -22.13
N ASN A 522 0.16 -9.00 -21.43
CA ASN A 522 -0.57 -8.87 -20.17
C ASN A 522 -2.06 -8.61 -20.49
N ASN A 523 -2.98 -8.97 -19.60
CA ASN A 523 -4.42 -8.74 -19.76
C ASN A 523 -5.03 -9.31 -21.06
N SER A 524 -4.99 -10.63 -21.24
CA SER A 524 -5.48 -11.35 -22.42
C SER A 524 -6.95 -11.11 -22.77
N GLU A 525 -7.74 -10.56 -21.84
CA GLU A 525 -9.16 -10.24 -22.05
C GLU A 525 -9.42 -8.73 -22.14
N ALA A 526 -9.15 -7.98 -21.06
CA ALA A 526 -9.33 -6.54 -21.03
C ALA A 526 -8.46 -5.86 -19.97
N ALA A 527 -8.06 -4.61 -20.19
CA ALA A 527 -7.42 -3.83 -19.13
C ALA A 527 -8.45 -3.47 -18.03
N LEU A 528 -9.66 -3.08 -18.42
CA LEU A 528 -10.80 -2.87 -17.51
C LEU A 528 -12.06 -3.58 -18.04
N ALA A 529 -12.70 -4.39 -17.19
CA ALA A 529 -13.98 -5.04 -17.48
C ALA A 529 -15.07 -4.64 -16.48
N LEU A 530 -16.21 -4.21 -17.00
CA LEU A 530 -17.39 -3.72 -16.29
C LEU A 530 -18.61 -4.59 -16.63
N GLU A 531 -19.01 -5.45 -15.70
CA GLU A 531 -20.06 -6.47 -15.87
C GLU A 531 -21.18 -6.26 -14.84
N GLY A 532 -22.29 -5.64 -15.25
CA GLY A 532 -23.52 -5.48 -14.44
C GLY A 532 -23.52 -4.30 -13.47
N VAL A 533 -22.84 -3.21 -13.81
CA VAL A 533 -22.52 -2.10 -12.90
C VAL A 533 -23.26 -0.80 -13.23
N LYS A 534 -23.50 0.05 -12.23
CA LYS A 534 -24.16 1.35 -12.43
C LYS A 534 -23.39 2.50 -11.79
N ASN A 535 -23.53 3.71 -12.33
CA ASN A 535 -22.98 4.95 -11.78
C ASN A 535 -21.45 4.84 -11.54
N ILE A 536 -20.70 4.67 -12.62
CA ILE A 536 -19.23 4.56 -12.60
C ILE A 536 -18.61 5.71 -13.37
N ASP A 537 -17.60 6.33 -12.77
CA ASP A 537 -16.68 7.22 -13.48
C ASP A 537 -15.32 6.54 -13.70
N VAL A 538 -14.93 6.40 -14.96
CA VAL A 538 -13.62 5.89 -15.40
C VAL A 538 -12.87 7.03 -16.06
N SER A 539 -11.83 7.55 -15.39
CA SER A 539 -11.13 8.72 -15.90
C SER A 539 -9.61 8.75 -15.72
N ARG A 540 -8.89 9.39 -16.64
CA ARG A 540 -7.44 9.61 -16.53
C ARG A 540 -6.61 8.33 -16.37
N ASN A 541 -7.14 7.17 -16.76
CA ASN A 541 -6.41 5.91 -16.71
C ASN A 541 -5.58 5.72 -17.99
N VAL A 542 -4.51 4.94 -17.87
CA VAL A 542 -3.69 4.47 -18.99
C VAL A 542 -3.99 2.99 -19.20
N LEU A 543 -4.60 2.63 -20.32
CA LEU A 543 -5.06 1.28 -20.66
C LEU A 543 -4.40 0.80 -21.95
N SER A 544 -3.33 0.01 -21.82
CA SER A 544 -2.51 -0.43 -22.95
C SER A 544 -2.18 -1.92 -22.88
N TYR A 545 -1.65 -2.46 -23.98
CA TYR A 545 -1.08 -3.81 -24.07
C TYR A 545 -2.01 -4.94 -23.57
N SER A 546 -3.32 -4.78 -23.71
CA SER A 546 -4.33 -5.79 -23.39
C SER A 546 -4.96 -6.35 -24.67
N ASN A 547 -5.93 -7.27 -24.56
CA ASN A 547 -6.78 -7.56 -25.71
C ASN A 547 -7.74 -6.39 -26.00
N LYS A 548 -8.49 -5.93 -25.01
CA LYS A 548 -9.37 -4.75 -25.10
C LYS A 548 -9.01 -3.71 -24.04
N GLY A 549 -9.12 -2.41 -24.34
CA GLY A 549 -8.89 -1.38 -23.33
C GLY A 549 -9.95 -1.43 -22.22
N ILE A 550 -11.18 -1.06 -22.55
CA ILE A 550 -12.34 -1.11 -21.66
C ILE A 550 -13.42 -2.00 -22.27
N VAL A 551 -14.07 -2.84 -21.46
CA VAL A 551 -15.24 -3.63 -21.86
C VAL A 551 -16.40 -3.35 -20.92
N CYS A 552 -17.53 -2.95 -21.48
CA CYS A 552 -18.83 -2.87 -20.81
C CYS A 552 -19.72 -3.96 -21.40
N SER A 553 -20.11 -4.96 -20.58
CA SER A 553 -20.87 -6.11 -21.08
C SER A 553 -21.96 -6.56 -20.11
N SER A 554 -23.13 -5.91 -20.18
CA SER A 554 -24.40 -6.31 -19.53
C SER A 554 -25.47 -5.26 -19.83
N ASP A 555 -26.73 -5.69 -19.91
CA ASP A 555 -27.94 -4.88 -20.00
C ASP A 555 -28.24 -4.05 -18.73
N ILE A 556 -27.64 -4.45 -17.62
CA ILE A 556 -27.70 -3.74 -16.34
C ILE A 556 -26.70 -2.58 -16.30
N ASN A 557 -25.70 -2.56 -17.19
CA ASN A 557 -24.74 -1.46 -17.25
C ASN A 557 -25.44 -0.14 -17.59
N GLN A 558 -25.41 0.82 -16.65
CA GLN A 558 -26.13 2.11 -16.75
C GLN A 558 -25.34 3.25 -16.12
N ASN A 559 -25.41 4.45 -16.70
CA ASN A 559 -24.74 5.67 -16.20
C ASN A 559 -23.23 5.47 -16.00
N ILE A 560 -22.53 5.03 -17.04
CA ILE A 560 -21.07 4.84 -17.01
C ILE A 560 -20.42 5.99 -17.78
N SER A 561 -19.57 6.77 -17.13
CA SER A 561 -18.79 7.85 -17.75
C SER A 561 -17.35 7.39 -17.97
N ILE A 562 -16.87 7.41 -19.22
CA ILE A 562 -15.50 7.07 -19.61
C ILE A 562 -14.89 8.32 -20.25
N PHE A 563 -13.97 9.02 -19.57
CA PHE A 563 -13.47 10.32 -20.05
C PHE A 563 -12.01 10.57 -19.67
N LEU A 564 -11.28 11.39 -20.43
CA LEU A 564 -9.87 11.73 -20.18
C LEU A 564 -8.90 10.52 -20.08
N ASN A 565 -9.27 9.34 -20.57
CA ASN A 565 -8.39 8.16 -20.53
C ASN A 565 -7.44 8.12 -21.74
N GLN A 566 -6.31 7.47 -21.59
CA GLN A 566 -5.40 7.11 -22.68
C GLN A 566 -5.50 5.59 -22.93
N ILE A 567 -5.92 5.20 -24.14
CA ILE A 567 -6.26 3.82 -24.48
C ILE A 567 -5.52 3.38 -25.75
N GLY A 568 -4.72 2.33 -25.65
CA GLY A 568 -3.91 1.80 -26.76
C GLY A 568 -2.44 2.24 -26.67
N ALA A 569 -1.80 2.58 -27.79
CA ALA A 569 -0.36 2.89 -27.78
C ALA A 569 -0.08 4.23 -27.10
N LEU A 570 1.02 4.28 -26.33
CA LEU A 570 1.42 5.49 -25.58
C LEU A 570 2.15 6.53 -26.45
N SER A 571 2.64 6.12 -27.63
CA SER A 571 3.31 7.00 -28.60
C SER A 571 3.25 6.38 -30.02
N THR A 572 3.51 7.20 -31.04
CA THR A 572 3.67 6.77 -32.45
C THR A 572 4.86 5.83 -32.65
N THR A 573 5.84 5.86 -31.74
CA THR A 573 7.04 5.03 -31.75
C THR A 573 6.92 3.71 -30.96
N ASP A 574 5.89 3.55 -30.12
CA ASP A 574 5.64 2.37 -29.27
C ASP A 574 4.65 1.36 -29.89
N LEU A 575 4.85 0.96 -31.16
CA LEU A 575 3.96 0.03 -31.86
C LEU A 575 3.84 -1.37 -31.21
N VAL A 576 4.70 -1.69 -30.24
CA VAL A 576 4.68 -2.97 -29.50
C VAL A 576 3.64 -2.96 -28.37
N LYS A 577 3.15 -1.80 -27.92
CA LYS A 577 2.29 -1.66 -26.72
C LYS A 577 0.81 -1.37 -27.02
N VAL A 578 0.29 -1.89 -28.13
CA VAL A 578 -1.10 -1.68 -28.56
C VAL A 578 -2.06 -2.70 -27.96
N ASN A 579 -3.34 -2.34 -27.79
CA ASN A 579 -4.36 -3.35 -27.50
C ASN A 579 -4.60 -4.22 -28.74
N ALA A 580 -4.76 -5.52 -28.57
CA ALA A 580 -4.85 -6.46 -29.70
C ALA A 580 -6.18 -6.35 -30.48
N SER A 581 -7.24 -5.86 -29.84
CA SER A 581 -8.60 -5.70 -30.36
C SER A 581 -9.07 -4.26 -30.10
N HIS A 582 -10.27 -4.05 -29.57
CA HIS A 582 -10.91 -2.74 -29.46
C HIS A 582 -10.36 -1.87 -28.32
N GLY A 583 -10.36 -0.55 -28.51
CA GLY A 583 -10.09 0.39 -27.43
C GLY A 583 -11.15 0.30 -26.35
N ILE A 584 -12.42 0.51 -26.72
CA ILE A 584 -13.60 0.37 -25.87
C ILE A 584 -14.59 -0.55 -26.58
N LEU A 585 -15.13 -1.54 -25.87
CA LEU A 585 -16.18 -2.44 -26.35
C LEU A 585 -17.42 -2.32 -25.48
N LEU A 586 -18.54 -1.91 -26.08
CA LEU A 586 -19.87 -1.85 -25.50
C LEU A 586 -20.68 -3.03 -26.09
N LYS A 587 -21.21 -3.92 -25.27
CA LYS A 587 -21.94 -5.11 -25.76
C LYS A 587 -22.99 -5.62 -24.77
N ASN A 588 -23.74 -6.65 -25.18
CA ASN A 588 -24.74 -7.34 -24.36
C ASN A 588 -25.82 -6.40 -23.77
N GLY A 589 -26.29 -5.41 -24.53
CA GLY A 589 -27.42 -4.56 -24.12
C GLY A 589 -27.09 -3.37 -23.22
N CYS A 590 -25.80 -3.04 -23.04
CA CYS A 590 -25.42 -1.91 -22.18
C CYS A 590 -26.00 -0.57 -22.66
N THR A 591 -26.43 0.27 -21.71
CA THR A 591 -27.12 1.52 -22.01
C THR A 591 -26.66 2.68 -21.16
N GLY A 592 -26.76 3.92 -21.65
CA GLY A 592 -26.34 5.10 -20.89
C GLY A 592 -24.84 5.13 -20.57
N VAL A 593 -24.01 4.57 -21.45
CA VAL A 593 -22.55 4.71 -21.39
C VAL A 593 -22.14 5.95 -22.17
N SER A 594 -21.41 6.87 -21.52
CA SER A 594 -20.85 8.08 -22.11
C SER A 594 -19.34 7.92 -22.28
N VAL A 595 -18.86 7.90 -23.52
CA VAL A 595 -17.44 7.92 -23.89
C VAL A 595 -17.07 9.34 -24.29
N GLY A 596 -16.47 10.08 -23.37
CA GLY A 596 -16.40 11.55 -23.34
C GLY A 596 -17.65 12.15 -22.67
N LEU A 597 -17.62 13.44 -22.32
CA LEU A 597 -18.71 14.15 -21.64
C LEU A 597 -19.24 15.28 -22.53
N LEU A 598 -20.56 15.30 -22.78
CA LEU A 598 -21.21 16.29 -23.66
C LEU A 598 -20.97 17.75 -23.25
N LEU A 599 -20.90 17.99 -21.94
CA LEU A 599 -20.77 19.32 -21.35
C LEU A 599 -19.32 19.82 -21.23
N ASP A 600 -18.34 18.99 -21.57
CA ASP A 600 -16.92 19.32 -21.47
C ASP A 600 -16.17 18.81 -22.70
N SER A 601 -15.91 19.69 -23.66
CA SER A 601 -15.16 19.36 -24.88
C SER A 601 -13.71 18.95 -24.61
N THR A 602 -13.18 19.22 -23.41
CA THR A 602 -11.83 18.80 -23.01
C THR A 602 -11.81 17.39 -22.41
N SER A 603 -12.98 16.80 -22.13
CA SER A 603 -13.12 15.49 -21.48
C SER A 603 -12.85 14.27 -22.39
N GLY A 604 -12.47 14.49 -23.64
CA GLY A 604 -12.23 13.44 -24.62
C GLY A 604 -11.21 12.39 -24.15
N ASN A 605 -11.44 11.11 -24.51
CA ASN A 605 -10.42 10.08 -24.37
C ASN A 605 -9.46 10.12 -25.57
N LEU A 606 -8.18 9.82 -25.34
CA LEU A 606 -7.21 9.54 -26.40
C LEU A 606 -7.18 8.04 -26.67
N ILE A 607 -7.66 7.59 -27.83
CA ILE A 607 -7.77 6.17 -28.21
C ILE A 607 -6.93 5.91 -29.47
N TYR A 608 -5.78 5.29 -29.30
CA TYR A 608 -4.71 5.30 -30.31
C TYR A 608 -4.21 3.90 -30.69
N ASN A 609 -4.10 3.63 -32.00
CA ASN A 609 -3.40 2.45 -32.55
C ASN A 609 -3.90 1.08 -32.05
N ASN A 610 -5.17 0.92 -31.71
CA ASN A 610 -5.72 -0.38 -31.29
C ASN A 610 -5.84 -1.35 -32.49
N GLY A 611 -5.72 -2.65 -32.23
CA GLY A 611 -5.77 -3.71 -33.24
C GLY A 611 -7.16 -3.93 -33.87
N GLY A 612 -8.22 -3.39 -33.24
CA GLY A 612 -9.58 -3.30 -33.75
C GLY A 612 -10.06 -1.84 -33.83
N ALA A 613 -11.35 -1.60 -33.65
CA ALA A 613 -11.93 -0.26 -33.60
C ALA A 613 -11.57 0.52 -32.32
N ALA A 614 -11.57 1.86 -32.36
CA ALA A 614 -11.40 2.65 -31.13
C ALA A 614 -12.57 2.46 -30.16
N VAL A 615 -13.81 2.56 -30.65
CA VAL A 615 -15.02 2.16 -29.92
C VAL A 615 -15.82 1.17 -30.76
N LYS A 616 -16.21 0.04 -30.19
CA LYS A 616 -17.15 -0.91 -30.82
C LYS A 616 -18.40 -1.04 -29.96
N VAL A 617 -19.56 -1.01 -30.61
CA VAL A 617 -20.88 -1.20 -29.99
C VAL A 617 -21.53 -2.43 -30.63
N GLU A 618 -21.77 -3.48 -29.86
CA GLU A 618 -22.38 -4.73 -30.29
C GLU A 618 -23.76 -4.92 -29.63
N ASP A 619 -24.53 -5.83 -30.23
CA ASP A 619 -25.84 -6.30 -29.74
C ASP A 619 -26.87 -5.16 -29.57
N SER A 620 -27.87 -5.38 -28.71
CA SER A 620 -28.93 -4.43 -28.34
C SER A 620 -28.46 -3.28 -27.43
N SER A 621 -27.19 -2.86 -27.50
CA SER A 621 -26.66 -1.77 -26.66
C SER A 621 -27.15 -0.41 -27.17
N ILE A 622 -27.99 0.29 -26.40
CA ILE A 622 -28.73 1.51 -26.82
C ILE A 622 -28.50 2.70 -25.87
N ASN A 623 -28.89 3.90 -26.29
CA ASN A 623 -28.61 5.19 -25.61
C ASN A 623 -27.16 5.41 -25.14
N ASN A 624 -26.17 5.02 -25.94
CA ASN A 624 -24.75 5.27 -25.65
C ASN A 624 -24.28 6.56 -26.34
N LEU A 625 -23.50 7.38 -25.64
CA LEU A 625 -22.97 8.64 -26.12
C LEU A 625 -21.47 8.53 -26.38
N ILE A 626 -20.99 8.95 -27.56
CA ILE A 626 -19.56 8.96 -27.89
C ILE A 626 -19.22 10.34 -28.45
N VAL A 627 -18.51 11.16 -27.67
CA VAL A 627 -18.26 12.59 -28.00
C VAL A 627 -16.84 13.02 -27.62
N TYR A 628 -16.30 13.99 -28.36
CA TYR A 628 -15.02 14.69 -28.09
C TYR A 628 -13.75 13.84 -27.95
N ASN A 629 -13.82 12.53 -28.19
CA ASN A 629 -12.63 11.67 -28.14
C ASN A 629 -11.61 12.07 -29.22
N ILE A 630 -10.37 11.61 -29.10
CA ILE A 630 -9.37 11.66 -30.16
C ILE A 630 -9.05 10.21 -30.52
N MET A 631 -9.43 9.78 -31.73
CA MET A 631 -9.35 8.38 -32.16
C MET A 631 -8.50 8.25 -33.42
N ILE A 632 -7.24 7.80 -33.28
CA ILE A 632 -6.27 7.82 -34.39
C ILE A 632 -5.60 6.45 -34.56
N GLY A 633 -5.39 6.01 -35.80
CA GLY A 633 -4.54 4.85 -36.14
C GLY A 633 -5.10 3.46 -35.80
N ASN A 634 -6.39 3.35 -35.46
CA ASN A 634 -7.05 2.09 -35.11
C ASN A 634 -7.39 1.26 -36.37
N LYS A 635 -7.22 -0.07 -36.33
CA LYS A 635 -7.23 -0.92 -37.55
C LYS A 635 -8.62 -1.19 -38.16
N GLN A 636 -9.71 -1.12 -37.40
CA GLN A 636 -11.08 -1.40 -37.88
C GLN A 636 -11.99 -0.15 -37.83
N GLY A 637 -11.39 1.05 -37.90
CA GLY A 637 -12.12 2.32 -37.85
C GLY A 637 -12.25 2.92 -36.45
N SER A 638 -12.77 4.16 -36.39
CA SER A 638 -12.92 4.87 -35.11
C SER A 638 -14.14 4.39 -34.33
N ILE A 639 -15.30 4.20 -34.98
CA ILE A 639 -16.47 3.58 -34.36
C ILE A 639 -16.99 2.44 -35.23
N SER A 640 -17.25 1.29 -34.60
CA SER A 640 -17.88 0.12 -35.22
C SER A 640 -19.20 -0.19 -34.51
N LEU A 641 -20.31 -0.26 -35.25
CA LEU A 641 -21.63 -0.64 -34.75
C LEU A 641 -21.92 -2.08 -35.23
N GLY A 642 -22.51 -2.93 -34.38
CA GLY A 642 -22.60 -4.39 -34.55
C GLY A 642 -23.36 -4.91 -35.78
N ASP A 643 -23.21 -6.23 -35.97
CA ASP A 643 -23.44 -7.13 -37.12
C ASP A 643 -24.39 -6.69 -38.27
N GLY A 644 -23.84 -6.03 -39.29
CA GLY A 644 -24.57 -5.58 -40.48
C GLY A 644 -25.26 -6.71 -41.27
N LYS A 645 -24.94 -7.99 -41.04
CA LYS A 645 -25.53 -9.11 -41.78
C LYS A 645 -27.01 -9.35 -41.45
N LEU A 646 -27.37 -9.34 -40.16
CA LEU A 646 -28.77 -9.48 -39.70
C LEU A 646 -29.63 -8.25 -40.06
N TYR A 647 -29.04 -7.06 -40.00
CA TYR A 647 -29.72 -5.80 -40.32
C TYR A 647 -30.19 -5.73 -41.79
N TYR A 648 -29.45 -6.34 -42.72
CA TYR A 648 -29.79 -6.30 -44.15
C TYR A 648 -30.47 -7.56 -44.69
N ASP A 649 -30.20 -8.75 -44.14
CA ASP A 649 -30.79 -10.01 -44.64
C ASP A 649 -32.28 -10.15 -44.27
N GLU A 650 -32.73 -9.57 -43.14
CA GLU A 650 -34.11 -9.74 -42.65
C GLU A 650 -35.08 -8.61 -43.05
N LYS A 651 -34.60 -7.51 -43.66
CA LYS A 651 -35.39 -6.37 -44.18
C LYS A 651 -36.49 -5.83 -43.23
N ARG A 652 -36.35 -5.98 -41.92
CA ARG A 652 -37.44 -5.67 -40.97
C ARG A 652 -37.77 -4.17 -40.89
N ASP A 653 -36.78 -3.30 -41.08
CA ASP A 653 -36.94 -1.85 -40.85
C ASP A 653 -36.38 -1.02 -42.03
N ARG A 654 -36.91 -1.24 -43.24
CA ARG A 654 -36.75 -0.32 -44.37
C ARG A 654 -38.10 0.28 -44.72
N ASP A 655 -38.49 1.34 -44.02
CA ASP A 655 -39.54 2.24 -44.51
C ASP A 655 -39.03 3.69 -44.62
N SER A 656 -39.81 4.52 -45.30
CA SER A 656 -39.49 5.93 -45.56
C SER A 656 -39.57 6.83 -44.33
N SER A 657 -39.87 6.28 -43.14
CA SER A 657 -39.78 6.95 -41.84
C SER A 657 -38.41 6.75 -41.17
N ASP A 658 -37.64 5.74 -41.59
CA ASP A 658 -36.40 5.30 -40.93
C ASP A 658 -35.13 5.68 -41.71
N LEU A 659 -34.98 6.96 -42.00
CA LEU A 659 -33.82 7.55 -42.70
C LEU A 659 -32.92 8.31 -41.72
N ASP A 660 -32.35 7.64 -40.71
CA ASP A 660 -31.07 7.97 -40.02
C ASP A 660 -30.88 7.29 -38.64
N SER A 661 -31.85 6.53 -38.12
CA SER A 661 -31.79 5.94 -36.77
C SER A 661 -31.33 4.47 -36.76
N GLY A 662 -30.02 4.24 -36.65
CA GLY A 662 -29.54 3.10 -35.87
C GLY A 662 -29.88 3.31 -34.38
N PRO A 663 -29.88 2.28 -33.52
CA PRO A 663 -30.37 2.36 -32.13
C PRO A 663 -29.51 3.22 -31.17
N ASN A 664 -28.68 4.11 -31.70
CA ASN A 664 -28.03 5.22 -31.05
C ASN A 664 -27.80 6.29 -32.12
N SER A 665 -28.17 7.54 -31.87
CA SER A 665 -27.88 8.71 -32.72
C SER A 665 -26.37 9.05 -32.81
N LEU A 666 -25.54 8.04 -33.08
CA LEU A 666 -24.09 8.08 -33.22
C LEU A 666 -23.74 8.26 -34.69
N GLN A 667 -23.87 9.51 -35.07
CA GLN A 667 -23.45 10.09 -36.32
C GLN A 667 -21.96 10.47 -36.20
N ASN A 668 -21.24 10.32 -37.29
CA ASN A 668 -19.79 10.29 -37.29
C ASN A 668 -19.36 11.23 -38.41
N ALA A 669 -18.65 12.34 -38.18
CA ALA A 669 -18.19 13.42 -39.06
C ALA A 669 -16.70 13.51 -39.52
N PRO A 670 -16.45 14.42 -40.47
CA PRO A 670 -15.28 15.30 -40.53
C PRO A 670 -15.19 16.30 -39.36
N VAL A 671 -13.99 16.61 -38.89
CA VAL A 671 -13.73 17.64 -37.87
C VAL A 671 -13.80 19.01 -38.52
N VAL A 672 -14.87 19.77 -38.29
CA VAL A 672 -14.92 21.18 -38.70
C VAL A 672 -13.83 21.95 -37.93
N THR A 673 -12.87 22.54 -38.64
CA THR A 673 -11.72 23.26 -38.07
C THR A 673 -11.91 24.77 -38.09
N ASN A 674 -12.75 25.28 -39.00
CA ASN A 674 -13.06 26.70 -39.08
C ASN A 674 -14.46 26.92 -39.71
N ILE A 675 -15.13 28.03 -39.36
CA ILE A 675 -16.32 28.53 -40.07
C ILE A 675 -16.15 30.03 -40.25
N ASP A 676 -16.01 30.48 -41.49
CA ASP A 676 -16.04 31.89 -41.90
C ASP A 676 -17.49 32.27 -42.26
N ILE A 677 -18.16 33.01 -41.37
CA ILE A 677 -19.54 33.47 -41.60
C ILE A 677 -19.51 34.87 -42.22
N ARG A 678 -19.97 34.97 -43.47
CA ARG A 678 -20.07 36.20 -44.25
C ARG A 678 -21.51 36.69 -44.34
N ASN A 679 -21.74 37.83 -45.00
CA ASN A 679 -23.05 38.49 -44.97
C ASN A 679 -24.21 37.64 -45.52
N LEU A 680 -24.01 36.82 -46.56
CA LEU A 680 -25.07 35.98 -47.14
C LEU A 680 -24.69 34.49 -47.26
N ASP A 681 -23.52 34.11 -46.79
CA ASP A 681 -22.89 32.80 -46.95
C ASP A 681 -22.07 32.45 -45.70
N ALA A 682 -21.88 31.16 -45.43
CA ALA A 682 -20.90 30.69 -44.44
C ALA A 682 -20.03 29.61 -45.07
N VAL A 683 -18.72 29.71 -44.96
CA VAL A 683 -17.78 28.70 -45.46
C VAL A 683 -17.24 27.94 -44.26
N TYR A 684 -17.31 26.62 -44.25
CA TYR A 684 -16.60 25.83 -43.26
C TYR A 684 -15.42 25.10 -43.87
N LEU A 685 -14.35 25.02 -43.09
CA LEU A 685 -13.22 24.13 -43.29
C LEU A 685 -13.40 22.93 -42.35
N ALA A 686 -13.21 21.73 -42.86
CA ALA A 686 -13.21 20.51 -42.06
C ALA A 686 -12.10 19.56 -42.48
N MET A 687 -11.58 18.77 -41.55
CA MET A 687 -10.57 17.75 -41.78
C MET A 687 -11.18 16.37 -41.58
N LEU A 688 -11.05 15.51 -42.58
CA LEU A 688 -11.44 14.11 -42.48
C LEU A 688 -10.19 13.23 -42.62
N THR A 689 -9.94 12.39 -41.63
CA THR A 689 -8.90 11.37 -41.68
C THR A 689 -9.56 10.02 -41.94
N GLY A 690 -9.07 9.28 -42.93
CA GLY A 690 -9.63 7.97 -43.30
C GLY A 690 -8.61 7.07 -43.97
N LYS A 691 -9.06 5.88 -44.40
CA LYS A 691 -8.20 4.94 -45.13
C LYS A 691 -7.96 5.44 -46.55
N SER A 692 -6.69 5.56 -46.96
CA SER A 692 -6.29 5.91 -48.33
C SER A 692 -7.08 5.12 -49.38
N GLY A 693 -7.58 5.81 -50.40
CA GLY A 693 -8.33 5.25 -51.52
C GLY A 693 -9.81 4.97 -51.25
N ARG A 694 -10.32 5.17 -50.02
CA ARG A 694 -11.75 5.01 -49.72
C ARG A 694 -12.55 6.28 -49.99
N LYS A 695 -13.84 6.09 -50.31
CA LYS A 695 -14.84 7.16 -50.44
C LYS A 695 -15.76 7.18 -49.21
N TYR A 696 -16.08 8.38 -48.75
CA TYR A 696 -17.03 8.63 -47.66
C TYR A 696 -18.15 9.52 -48.16
N SER A 697 -19.40 9.18 -47.85
CA SER A 697 -20.57 10.04 -47.98
C SER A 697 -20.65 10.94 -46.77
N ILE A 698 -20.55 12.25 -46.99
CA ILE A 698 -20.60 13.27 -45.96
C ILE A 698 -22.01 13.83 -45.89
N ASN A 699 -22.69 13.74 -44.75
CA ASN A 699 -23.93 14.49 -44.52
C ASN A 699 -23.64 15.71 -43.67
N GLU A 700 -24.36 16.79 -43.90
CA GLU A 700 -24.18 18.06 -43.23
C GLU A 700 -25.50 18.47 -42.60
N TYR A 701 -25.44 18.87 -41.33
CA TYR A 701 -26.59 19.22 -40.51
C TYR A 701 -26.35 20.53 -39.77
N LEU A 702 -27.45 21.18 -39.43
CA LEU A 702 -27.52 22.28 -38.48
C LEU A 702 -28.11 21.74 -37.16
N THR A 703 -27.42 21.92 -36.05
CA THR A 703 -27.82 21.42 -34.73
C THR A 703 -27.98 22.54 -33.72
N LEU A 704 -29.03 22.50 -32.90
CA LEU A 704 -29.30 23.54 -31.89
C LEU A 704 -28.23 23.56 -30.78
N LYS A 705 -27.70 24.75 -30.44
CA LYS A 705 -26.75 24.97 -29.34
C LYS A 705 -27.52 24.81 -28.03
N LEU A 706 -27.32 23.68 -27.33
CA LEU A 706 -28.04 23.39 -26.09
C LEU A 706 -27.58 24.30 -24.93
N PRO A 707 -28.50 24.77 -24.07
CA PRO A 707 -28.12 25.45 -22.83
C PRO A 707 -27.38 24.51 -21.87
N THR A 708 -26.39 25.03 -21.16
CA THR A 708 -25.53 24.32 -20.18
C THR A 708 -26.28 23.58 -19.06
N SER A 709 -27.58 23.81 -18.88
CA SER A 709 -28.44 23.21 -17.86
C SER A 709 -29.10 21.87 -18.26
N SER A 710 -28.87 21.36 -19.47
CA SER A 710 -29.72 20.32 -20.07
C SER A 710 -28.93 19.05 -20.43
N GLN A 711 -28.77 18.11 -19.50
CA GLN A 711 -27.98 16.89 -19.70
C GLN A 711 -28.68 15.78 -20.52
N TYR A 712 -29.95 15.96 -20.92
CA TYR A 712 -30.79 14.87 -21.45
C TYR A 712 -31.68 15.22 -22.66
N LEU A 713 -31.42 16.31 -23.38
CA LEU A 713 -32.20 16.65 -24.58
C LEU A 713 -31.43 16.30 -25.86
N MET A 714 -32.05 15.52 -26.75
CA MET A 714 -31.60 15.42 -28.14
C MET A 714 -31.70 16.81 -28.78
N PRO A 715 -30.62 17.37 -29.35
CA PRO A 715 -30.71 18.62 -30.09
C PRO A 715 -31.57 18.39 -31.34
N ALA A 716 -32.41 19.37 -31.70
CA ALA A 716 -33.09 19.36 -32.98
C ALA A 716 -32.05 19.42 -34.11
N ILE A 717 -32.18 18.52 -35.09
CA ILE A 717 -31.27 18.40 -36.24
C ILE A 717 -32.02 18.84 -37.50
N LYS A 718 -31.47 19.81 -38.24
CA LYS A 718 -31.95 20.20 -39.58
C LYS A 718 -30.92 19.76 -40.63
N PRO A 719 -31.21 18.80 -41.52
CA PRO A 719 -30.29 18.42 -42.58
C PRO A 719 -30.08 19.57 -43.59
N ILE A 720 -28.84 19.78 -44.01
CA ILE A 720 -28.44 20.80 -44.99
C ILE A 720 -28.15 20.14 -46.35
N ARG A 721 -27.20 19.20 -46.41
CA ARG A 721 -26.83 18.50 -47.67
C ARG A 721 -26.07 17.20 -47.44
N GLN A 722 -25.92 16.42 -48.51
CA GLN A 722 -25.05 15.24 -48.56
C GLN A 722 -24.09 15.34 -49.76
N TYR A 723 -22.82 14.95 -49.62
CA TYR A 723 -21.81 14.94 -50.69
C TYR A 723 -20.70 13.92 -50.44
N GLN A 724 -20.00 13.43 -51.47
CA GLN A 724 -18.92 12.44 -51.29
C GLN A 724 -17.52 13.07 -51.23
N VAL A 725 -16.61 12.44 -50.48
CA VAL A 725 -15.19 12.79 -50.37
C VAL A 725 -14.33 11.53 -50.48
N ALA A 726 -13.28 11.58 -51.32
CA ALA A 726 -12.30 10.50 -51.45
C ALA A 726 -11.05 10.82 -50.62
N ILE A 727 -10.54 9.83 -49.88
CA ILE A 727 -9.34 10.00 -49.05
C ILE A 727 -8.07 9.79 -49.89
N PRO A 728 -7.15 10.78 -49.94
CA PRO A 728 -5.90 10.69 -50.68
C PRO A 728 -4.91 9.72 -50.01
N GLU A 729 -3.78 9.45 -50.67
CA GLU A 729 -2.73 8.55 -50.16
C GLU A 729 -2.18 8.94 -48.78
N SER A 730 -2.22 10.22 -48.44
CA SER A 730 -1.83 10.74 -47.12
C SER A 730 -2.75 10.31 -45.98
N GLY A 731 -3.94 9.76 -46.27
CA GLY A 731 -4.94 9.38 -45.27
C GLY A 731 -5.73 10.55 -44.67
N VAL A 732 -5.47 11.79 -45.10
CA VAL A 732 -6.10 13.01 -44.58
C VAL A 732 -6.58 13.87 -45.74
N VAL A 733 -7.82 14.35 -45.68
CA VAL A 733 -8.42 15.26 -46.67
C VAL A 733 -9.02 16.48 -45.98
N GLU A 734 -8.74 17.65 -46.54
CA GLU A 734 -9.40 18.90 -46.17
C GLU A 734 -10.67 19.08 -47.01
N ILE A 735 -11.75 19.47 -46.35
CA ILE A 735 -13.08 19.67 -46.92
C ILE A 735 -13.45 21.12 -46.70
N SER A 736 -13.53 21.89 -47.78
CA SER A 736 -14.02 23.26 -47.76
C SER A 736 -15.37 23.32 -48.48
N LYS A 737 -16.41 23.82 -47.82
CA LYS A 737 -17.75 23.95 -48.43
C LYS A 737 -18.50 25.19 -47.97
N ASP A 738 -19.25 25.77 -48.91
CA ASP A 738 -20.12 26.92 -48.68
C ASP A 738 -21.51 26.47 -48.21
N ILE A 739 -22.11 27.21 -47.27
CA ILE A 739 -23.49 27.11 -46.83
C ILE A 739 -24.24 28.30 -47.42
N ILE A 740 -25.16 28.01 -48.33
CA ILE A 740 -25.91 29.01 -49.10
C ILE A 740 -27.33 29.18 -48.52
N ASP A 741 -27.74 28.34 -47.57
CA ASP A 741 -29.05 28.46 -46.92
C ASP A 741 -29.08 29.67 -45.97
N ILE A 742 -29.66 30.78 -46.43
CA ILE A 742 -29.75 32.07 -45.71
C ILE A 742 -30.36 31.89 -44.31
N GLU A 743 -31.35 31.00 -44.15
CA GLU A 743 -31.97 30.73 -42.85
C GLU A 743 -30.99 30.05 -41.90
N SER A 744 -30.25 29.04 -42.35
CA SER A 744 -29.20 28.39 -41.57
C SER A 744 -28.05 29.35 -41.24
N VAL A 745 -27.64 30.22 -42.18
CA VAL A 745 -26.62 31.25 -41.93
C VAL A 745 -27.08 32.25 -40.87
N GLU A 746 -28.34 32.70 -40.89
CA GLU A 746 -28.89 33.56 -39.83
C GLU A 746 -28.93 32.87 -38.46
N LEU A 747 -29.30 31.59 -38.40
CA LEU A 747 -29.34 30.83 -37.15
C LEU A 747 -27.93 30.63 -36.57
N MET A 748 -26.93 30.40 -37.41
CA MET A 748 -25.52 30.35 -37.01
C MET A 748 -25.02 31.72 -36.54
N LYS A 749 -25.38 32.83 -37.22
CA LYS A 749 -25.06 34.22 -36.79
C LYS A 749 -25.64 34.57 -35.43
N LYS A 750 -26.84 34.07 -35.12
CA LYS A 750 -27.50 34.25 -33.82
C LYS A 750 -26.86 33.38 -32.71
N GLY A 751 -25.89 32.52 -33.05
CA GLY A 751 -25.22 31.62 -32.12
C GLY A 751 -26.14 30.53 -31.55
N THR A 752 -27.32 30.31 -32.14
CA THR A 752 -28.30 29.34 -31.65
C THR A 752 -28.09 27.95 -32.22
N HIS A 753 -27.26 27.81 -33.25
CA HIS A 753 -27.00 26.55 -33.94
C HIS A 753 -25.53 26.41 -34.35
N THR A 754 -25.06 25.16 -34.49
CA THR A 754 -23.73 24.78 -34.98
C THR A 754 -23.84 23.91 -36.23
N ILE A 755 -22.80 23.90 -37.06
CA ILE A 755 -22.67 22.92 -38.15
C ILE A 755 -22.17 21.62 -37.54
N THR A 756 -22.82 20.53 -37.89
CA THR A 756 -22.41 19.17 -37.57
C THR A 756 -22.32 18.39 -38.87
N LEU A 757 -21.18 17.73 -39.11
CA LEU A 757 -21.03 16.87 -40.28
C LEU A 757 -21.20 15.39 -39.89
N THR A 758 -21.37 14.51 -40.87
CA THR A 758 -21.23 13.05 -40.77
C THR A 758 -20.53 12.50 -42.00
N ALA A 759 -20.02 11.28 -41.99
CA ALA A 759 -19.15 10.59 -42.92
C ALA A 759 -19.41 9.07 -42.77
N THR A 760 -19.98 8.47 -43.81
CA THR A 760 -20.29 7.04 -43.92
C THR A 760 -19.60 6.46 -45.15
N ASN A 761 -18.86 5.34 -45.03
CA ASN A 761 -18.31 4.64 -46.19
C ASN A 761 -19.18 3.44 -46.61
N GLU A 762 -18.88 2.86 -47.78
CA GLU A 762 -19.60 1.71 -48.36
C GLU A 762 -19.40 0.40 -47.56
N ASP A 763 -18.39 0.32 -46.68
CA ASP A 763 -18.08 -0.82 -45.82
C ASP A 763 -18.59 -0.63 -44.35
N LEU A 764 -19.47 0.34 -44.11
CA LEU A 764 -20.12 0.64 -42.81
C LEU A 764 -19.17 1.02 -41.65
N GLU A 765 -17.96 1.51 -41.93
CA GLU A 765 -17.10 2.14 -40.92
C GLU A 765 -17.40 3.64 -40.83
N THR A 766 -17.54 4.15 -39.61
CA THR A 766 -17.94 5.54 -39.37
C THR A 766 -16.84 6.28 -38.55
N SER A 767 -16.63 7.59 -38.81
CA SER A 767 -15.58 8.47 -38.20
C SER A 767 -16.18 9.65 -37.44
N GLN A 768 -15.72 10.07 -36.25
CA GLN A 768 -16.26 11.07 -35.25
C GLN A 768 -17.07 12.33 -35.59
N LEU A 769 -18.04 12.73 -34.75
CA LEU A 769 -18.61 14.11 -34.69
C LEU A 769 -17.56 15.24 -34.77
N GLY A 770 -17.77 16.19 -35.67
CA GLY A 770 -17.09 17.47 -35.73
C GLY A 770 -18.14 18.56 -35.64
N SER A 771 -18.15 19.27 -34.52
CA SER A 771 -18.88 20.52 -34.37
C SER A 771 -17.87 21.64 -34.15
N VAL A 772 -18.09 22.77 -34.82
CA VAL A 772 -17.50 24.04 -34.41
C VAL A 772 -18.50 24.74 -33.52
N PHE A 773 -18.08 24.92 -32.26
CA PHE A 773 -18.46 26.09 -31.49
C PHE A 773 -17.96 27.31 -32.24
N SER A 774 -18.85 28.19 -32.71
CA SER A 774 -18.44 29.49 -33.25
C SER A 774 -17.66 30.25 -32.18
N PRO A 775 -16.40 30.65 -32.39
CA PRO A 775 -15.80 31.73 -31.64
C PRO A 775 -15.81 32.94 -32.58
N SER A 776 -16.82 33.80 -32.46
CA SER A 776 -16.49 35.24 -32.48
C SER A 776 -16.28 35.68 -31.03
N GLY A 777 -15.40 34.93 -30.34
CA GLY A 777 -14.90 35.22 -29.02
C GLY A 777 -13.46 35.69 -29.13
N THR A 778 -13.10 36.66 -28.31
CA THR A 778 -11.72 37.11 -28.15
C THR A 778 -10.85 35.97 -27.64
N ASP A 779 -9.79 35.63 -28.38
CA ASP A 779 -8.79 34.62 -27.99
C ASP A 779 -7.48 35.31 -27.62
N LEU A 780 -7.01 35.03 -26.41
CA LEU A 780 -5.82 35.61 -25.82
C LEU A 780 -4.83 34.49 -25.57
N SER A 781 -3.67 34.55 -26.21
CA SER A 781 -2.57 33.66 -25.90
C SER A 781 -1.67 34.28 -24.83
N ILE A 782 -1.22 33.48 -23.88
CA ILE A 782 -0.20 33.88 -22.92
C ILE A 782 0.98 32.92 -23.00
N SER A 783 2.20 33.43 -22.92
CA SER A 783 3.41 32.61 -22.97
C SER A 783 4.58 33.25 -22.25
N TYR A 784 5.37 32.44 -21.56
CA TYR A 784 6.67 32.86 -21.06
C TYR A 784 7.68 32.86 -22.19
N ASP A 785 8.32 34.00 -22.43
CA ASP A 785 9.44 34.07 -23.36
C ASP A 785 10.69 33.49 -22.68
N THR A 786 10.90 32.19 -22.90
CA THR A 786 12.06 31.45 -22.37
C THR A 786 13.39 31.91 -22.97
N THR A 787 13.38 32.60 -24.11
CA THR A 787 14.61 33.11 -24.75
C THR A 787 15.10 34.40 -24.09
N LYS A 788 14.17 35.20 -23.56
CA LYS A 788 14.48 36.43 -22.80
C LYS A 788 14.51 36.23 -21.30
N SER A 789 13.85 35.20 -20.79
CA SER A 789 13.82 34.89 -19.35
C SER A 789 15.15 34.31 -18.91
N VAL A 790 15.79 34.92 -17.90
CA VAL A 790 17.13 34.54 -17.44
C VAL A 790 17.14 34.36 -15.93
N VAL A 791 17.80 33.29 -15.49
CA VAL A 791 18.12 33.02 -14.08
C VAL A 791 19.60 33.28 -13.89
N ILE A 792 19.96 34.26 -13.06
CA ILE A 792 21.35 34.60 -12.72
C ILE A 792 21.51 34.43 -11.20
N GLY A 793 22.02 33.28 -10.79
CA GLY A 793 22.05 32.89 -9.37
C GLY A 793 20.64 32.82 -8.80
N ARG A 794 20.37 33.61 -7.74
CA ARG A 794 19.03 33.70 -7.12
C ARG A 794 18.13 34.78 -7.76
N VAL A 795 18.66 35.62 -8.64
CA VAL A 795 17.88 36.66 -9.33
C VAL A 795 17.25 36.04 -10.57
N ILE A 796 15.94 36.16 -10.68
CA ILE A 796 15.16 35.63 -11.78
C ILE A 796 14.52 36.82 -12.49
N LYS A 797 14.71 36.87 -13.81
CA LYS A 797 14.02 37.80 -14.72
C LYS A 797 13.15 36.98 -15.66
N THR A 798 11.84 37.17 -15.60
CA THR A 798 10.89 36.49 -16.49
C THR A 798 10.12 37.48 -17.33
N TYR A 799 9.95 37.16 -18.60
CA TYR A 799 9.12 37.90 -19.54
C TYR A 799 7.89 37.07 -19.87
N LEU A 800 6.73 37.64 -19.63
CA LEU A 800 5.43 37.05 -19.90
C LEU A 800 4.75 37.86 -20.99
N THR A 801 4.48 37.25 -22.14
CA THR A 801 3.82 37.90 -23.26
C THR A 801 2.39 37.41 -23.36
N THR A 802 1.44 38.34 -23.37
CA THR A 802 0.05 38.08 -23.73
C THR A 802 -0.23 38.71 -25.09
N LYS A 803 -0.76 37.94 -26.04
CA LYS A 803 -1.14 38.42 -27.37
C LYS A 803 -2.62 38.16 -27.61
N ASN A 804 -3.33 39.15 -28.13
CA ASN A 804 -4.65 38.92 -28.68
C ASN A 804 -4.50 38.30 -30.07
N ILE A 805 -4.72 37.00 -30.17
CA ILE A 805 -4.58 36.26 -31.44
C ILE A 805 -5.87 36.22 -32.25
N SER A 806 -6.96 36.79 -31.73
CA SER A 806 -8.23 36.93 -32.45
C SER A 806 -8.28 38.17 -33.36
N GLU A 807 -9.30 38.22 -34.21
CA GLU A 807 -9.58 39.34 -35.13
C GLU A 807 -10.36 40.49 -34.49
N ILE A 808 -10.81 40.33 -33.24
CA ILE A 808 -11.61 41.31 -32.50
C ILE A 808 -10.90 41.76 -31.21
N LYS A 809 -11.19 42.98 -30.75
CA LYS A 809 -10.56 43.53 -29.53
C LYS A 809 -11.10 42.88 -28.24
N ALA A 810 -10.21 42.61 -27.29
CA ALA A 810 -10.55 42.11 -25.96
C ALA A 810 -10.76 43.26 -24.97
N LEU A 811 -11.76 43.15 -24.09
CA LEU A 811 -12.10 44.18 -23.09
C LEU A 811 -11.80 43.68 -21.68
N ASN A 812 -11.40 44.58 -20.78
CA ASN A 812 -11.12 44.29 -19.37
C ASN A 812 -10.16 43.09 -19.21
N VAL A 813 -9.08 43.09 -19.99
CA VAL A 813 -8.08 42.02 -20.00
C VAL A 813 -7.33 42.04 -18.67
N GLN A 814 -7.40 40.96 -17.91
CA GLN A 814 -6.66 40.77 -16.68
C GLN A 814 -5.63 39.65 -16.84
N ILE A 815 -4.36 40.01 -16.76
CA ILE A 815 -3.23 39.08 -16.80
C ILE A 815 -2.78 38.84 -15.36
N VAL A 816 -2.64 37.57 -14.99
CA VAL A 816 -2.25 37.13 -13.64
C VAL A 816 -1.05 36.22 -13.74
N ASP A 817 0.00 36.55 -13.01
CA ASP A 817 1.24 35.78 -12.93
C ASP A 817 1.49 35.39 -11.47
N SER A 818 1.53 34.08 -11.22
CA SER A 818 1.67 33.51 -9.88
C SER A 818 3.14 33.29 -9.50
N MET A 819 3.47 33.73 -8.28
CA MET A 819 4.76 33.53 -7.64
C MET A 819 4.64 32.47 -6.54
N PRO A 820 5.65 31.60 -6.36
CA PRO A 820 5.72 30.77 -5.17
C PRO A 820 5.96 31.65 -3.93
N ALA A 821 5.52 31.21 -2.76
CA ALA A 821 5.62 31.96 -1.50
C ALA A 821 7.06 32.36 -1.10
N MET A 822 8.06 31.72 -1.71
CA MET A 822 9.49 31.93 -1.47
C MET A 822 10.18 32.82 -2.52
N PHE A 823 9.41 33.43 -3.42
CA PHE A 823 9.89 34.39 -4.41
C PHE A 823 9.57 35.82 -4.00
N VAL A 824 10.60 36.63 -3.78
CA VAL A 824 10.48 38.05 -3.43
C VAL A 824 10.57 38.87 -4.72
N ILE A 825 9.50 39.60 -5.05
CA ILE A 825 9.47 40.47 -6.23
C ILE A 825 10.26 41.76 -5.93
N ASP A 826 11.31 42.02 -6.72
CA ASP A 826 12.12 43.24 -6.65
C ASP A 826 11.51 44.38 -7.50
N SER A 827 11.02 44.05 -8.70
CA SER A 827 10.37 45.01 -9.60
C SER A 827 9.47 44.34 -10.63
N VAL A 828 8.39 45.00 -11.05
CA VAL A 828 7.53 44.59 -12.16
C VAL A 828 7.37 45.75 -13.14
N MET A 829 7.45 45.48 -14.43
CA MET A 829 7.22 46.45 -15.51
C MET A 829 6.31 45.83 -16.57
N SER A 830 5.54 46.65 -17.29
CA SER A 830 4.79 46.21 -18.46
C SER A 830 4.91 47.20 -19.62
N THR A 831 4.77 46.71 -20.84
CA THR A 831 4.75 47.54 -22.05
C THR A 831 3.50 48.43 -22.13
N ILE A 832 2.38 48.02 -21.53
CA ILE A 832 1.12 48.76 -21.49
C ILE A 832 0.45 48.57 -20.12
N GLY A 833 -0.05 49.64 -19.53
CA GLY A 833 -0.70 49.61 -18.21
C GLY A 833 0.27 49.50 -17.02
N VAL A 834 -0.26 49.45 -15.81
CA VAL A 834 0.51 49.39 -14.56
C VAL A 834 0.18 48.10 -13.79
N PRO A 835 1.13 47.16 -13.66
CA PRO A 835 0.93 45.95 -12.87
C PRO A 835 0.83 46.25 -11.36
N VAL A 836 -0.02 45.51 -10.67
CA VAL A 836 -0.22 45.55 -9.22
C VAL A 836 0.25 44.23 -8.60
N ILE A 837 0.93 44.31 -7.46
CA ILE A 837 1.38 43.14 -6.71
C ILE A 837 0.39 42.89 -5.56
N GLU A 838 -0.26 41.72 -5.56
CA GLU A 838 -1.20 41.30 -4.53
C GLU A 838 -0.76 39.97 -3.92
N GLY A 839 -0.08 40.03 -2.77
CA GLY A 839 0.49 38.85 -2.13
C GLY A 839 1.52 38.17 -3.02
N SER A 840 1.24 36.93 -3.43
CA SER A 840 2.08 36.13 -4.33
C SER A 840 1.64 36.21 -5.80
N LEU A 841 0.89 37.24 -6.19
CA LEU A 841 0.40 37.43 -7.55
C LEU A 841 0.83 38.78 -8.12
N VAL A 842 1.24 38.80 -9.39
CA VAL A 842 1.37 40.01 -10.20
C VAL A 842 0.16 40.07 -11.12
N LYS A 843 -0.62 41.15 -11.03
CA LYS A 843 -1.84 41.36 -11.82
C LYS A 843 -1.72 42.61 -12.67
N LEU A 844 -2.03 42.51 -13.96
CA LEU A 844 -2.16 43.66 -14.85
C LEU A 844 -3.58 43.68 -15.41
N THR A 845 -4.28 44.81 -15.29
CA THR A 845 -5.60 44.99 -15.88
C THR A 845 -5.55 46.08 -16.94
N LEU A 846 -6.00 45.74 -18.15
CA LEU A 846 -6.12 46.63 -19.30
C LEU A 846 -7.60 46.80 -19.65
N SER A 847 -8.03 48.03 -19.90
CA SER A 847 -9.41 48.28 -20.34
C SER A 847 -9.71 47.64 -21.69
N GLU A 848 -8.72 47.57 -22.58
CA GLU A 848 -8.81 46.83 -23.85
C GLU A 848 -7.43 46.39 -24.39
N LEU A 849 -7.42 45.37 -25.26
CA LEU A 849 -6.27 44.90 -26.04
C LEU A 849 -6.74 44.60 -27.48
N ASN A 850 -6.26 45.34 -28.48
CA ASN A 850 -6.76 45.22 -29.86
C ASN A 850 -6.35 43.90 -30.52
N ALA A 851 -6.97 43.58 -31.65
CA ALA A 851 -6.63 42.41 -32.45
C ALA A 851 -5.14 42.43 -32.85
N GLN A 852 -4.45 41.33 -32.67
CA GLN A 852 -3.02 41.14 -32.92
C GLN A 852 -2.05 41.94 -32.04
N ASP A 853 -2.53 42.81 -31.15
CA ASP A 853 -1.69 43.49 -30.17
C ASP A 853 -1.13 42.50 -29.14
N SER A 854 0.05 42.82 -28.60
CA SER A 854 0.63 42.10 -27.48
C SER A 854 1.05 43.05 -26.35
N VAL A 855 1.01 42.52 -25.14
CA VAL A 855 1.51 43.16 -23.93
C VAL A 855 2.53 42.23 -23.29
N GLU A 856 3.66 42.79 -22.86
CA GLU A 856 4.73 42.06 -22.19
C GLU A 856 4.80 42.54 -20.74
N ILE A 857 4.91 41.59 -19.79
CA ILE A 857 5.16 41.84 -18.37
C ILE A 857 6.54 41.28 -18.03
N LEU A 858 7.40 42.16 -17.52
CA LEU A 858 8.70 41.80 -16.97
C LEU A 858 8.61 41.76 -15.45
N VAL A 859 8.87 40.59 -14.88
CA VAL A 859 9.01 40.42 -13.43
C VAL A 859 10.46 40.13 -13.10
N ILE A 860 11.03 40.93 -12.19
CA ILE A 860 12.36 40.72 -11.61
C ILE A 860 12.17 40.44 -10.13
N GLY A 861 12.78 39.36 -9.64
CA GLY A 861 12.74 39.03 -8.22
C GLY A 861 13.81 38.04 -7.83
N ARG A 862 13.81 37.66 -6.55
CA ARG A 862 14.80 36.77 -5.94
C ARG A 862 14.13 35.59 -5.28
N HIS A 863 14.70 34.41 -5.49
CA HIS A 863 14.24 33.20 -4.81
C HIS A 863 15.02 32.95 -3.51
N THR A 864 14.35 32.57 -2.42
CA THR A 864 14.99 32.39 -1.10
C THR A 864 15.53 30.98 -0.85
N THR A 865 15.11 29.96 -1.61
CA THR A 865 15.55 28.55 -1.48
C THR A 865 16.07 27.95 -2.80
N GLN A 866 16.69 26.76 -2.73
CA GLN A 866 17.35 26.06 -3.85
C GLN A 866 16.50 24.88 -4.38
N GLU A 867 15.38 25.16 -5.05
CA GLU A 867 14.48 24.13 -5.59
C GLU A 867 14.04 24.47 -7.03
N ILE A 868 13.46 23.48 -7.71
CA ILE A 868 12.79 23.65 -9.02
C ILE A 868 11.38 24.16 -8.75
N HIS A 869 11.02 25.31 -9.31
CA HIS A 869 9.71 25.90 -9.11
C HIS A 869 8.95 26.06 -10.42
N LYS A 870 7.64 25.80 -10.35
CA LYS A 870 6.71 26.00 -11.46
C LYS A 870 5.91 27.28 -11.20
N ARG A 871 5.99 28.24 -12.11
CA ARG A 871 5.15 29.43 -12.13
C ARG A 871 4.01 29.23 -13.11
N TYR A 872 2.86 29.81 -12.80
CA TYR A 872 1.68 29.77 -13.66
C TYR A 872 1.27 31.18 -14.02
N ALA A 873 0.97 31.40 -15.29
CA ALA A 873 0.37 32.63 -15.75
C ALA A 873 -0.99 32.33 -16.39
N PHE A 874 -1.94 33.22 -16.18
CA PHE A 874 -3.29 33.14 -16.73
C PHE A 874 -3.71 34.49 -17.30
N VAL A 875 -4.52 34.49 -18.36
CA VAL A 875 -5.18 35.70 -18.84
C VAL A 875 -6.69 35.51 -18.89
N TYR A 876 -7.40 36.51 -18.35
CA TYR A 876 -8.85 36.63 -18.34
C TYR A 876 -9.28 37.90 -19.09
N SER A 877 -10.55 37.93 -19.48
CA SER A 877 -11.23 39.07 -20.09
C SER A 877 -12.71 38.95 -19.74
N ASP A 878 -13.44 40.07 -19.70
CA ASP A 878 -14.89 40.05 -19.47
C ASP A 878 -15.69 39.39 -20.61
N SER A 879 -15.02 39.07 -21.72
CA SER A 879 -15.56 38.25 -22.80
C SER A 879 -15.74 36.80 -22.36
N LYS A 880 -16.97 36.30 -22.40
CA LYS A 880 -17.41 35.03 -21.80
C LYS A 880 -16.85 33.72 -22.40
N GLU A 881 -15.91 33.76 -23.35
CA GLU A 881 -15.49 32.59 -24.12
C GLU A 881 -13.97 32.65 -24.44
N ILE A 882 -13.11 32.28 -23.47
CA ILE A 882 -11.64 32.15 -23.63
C ILE A 882 -11.27 30.66 -23.67
N THR A 883 -10.46 30.24 -24.65
CA THR A 883 -9.96 28.87 -24.77
C THR A 883 -8.89 28.58 -23.72
N LEU A 884 -9.14 27.61 -22.82
CA LEU A 884 -8.26 27.30 -21.67
C LEU A 884 -6.83 26.87 -22.04
N ALA A 885 -6.60 26.37 -23.25
CA ALA A 885 -5.29 25.87 -23.67
C ALA A 885 -4.30 26.97 -24.08
N ASN A 886 -4.79 28.15 -24.47
CA ASN A 886 -3.96 29.26 -24.94
C ASN A 886 -3.75 30.33 -23.87
N ASN A 887 -4.66 30.41 -22.90
CA ASN A 887 -4.69 31.48 -21.89
C ASN A 887 -4.00 31.10 -20.57
N GLU A 888 -3.37 29.93 -20.52
CA GLU A 888 -2.48 29.51 -19.44
C GLU A 888 -1.12 29.11 -19.98
N ASP A 889 -0.06 29.49 -19.28
CA ASP A 889 1.27 28.94 -19.53
C ASP A 889 2.00 28.73 -18.21
N SER A 890 2.99 27.85 -18.22
CA SER A 890 3.81 27.56 -17.06
C SER A 890 5.28 27.50 -17.39
N LEU A 891 6.08 28.15 -16.54
CA LEU A 891 7.52 28.15 -16.63
C LEU A 891 8.12 27.38 -15.46
N PHE A 892 8.94 26.38 -15.78
CA PHE A 892 9.83 25.77 -14.80
C PHE A 892 11.10 26.59 -14.69
N ILE A 893 11.36 27.10 -13.49
CA ILE A 893 12.59 27.80 -13.16
C ILE A 893 13.48 26.83 -12.38
N ILE A 894 14.60 26.49 -13.00
CA ILE A 894 15.64 25.66 -12.40
C ILE A 894 16.77 26.59 -11.98
N ILE A 895 17.02 26.68 -10.68
CA ILE A 895 18.16 27.41 -10.14
C ILE A 895 19.33 26.44 -10.09
N ASP A 896 20.25 26.55 -11.06
CA ASP A 896 21.44 25.68 -11.13
C ASP A 896 22.37 25.97 -9.93
N PRO A 897 22.67 24.96 -9.09
CA PRO A 897 23.57 25.12 -7.95
C PRO A 897 25.01 25.50 -8.34
N THR A 898 25.40 25.34 -9.60
CA THR A 898 26.80 25.49 -10.07
C THR A 898 27.18 26.90 -10.52
N GLN A 899 26.22 27.82 -10.70
CA GLN A 899 26.45 29.19 -11.18
C GLN A 899 26.37 30.26 -10.08
N VAL A 900 26.55 29.88 -8.83
CA VAL A 900 26.78 30.87 -7.76
C VAL A 900 28.26 31.23 -7.79
N HIS A 901 28.58 32.39 -8.39
CA HIS A 901 29.80 33.10 -8.03
C HIS A 901 29.73 33.40 -6.53
N HIS A 902 30.28 32.51 -5.72
CA HIS A 902 30.51 32.76 -4.31
C HIS A 902 31.61 33.82 -4.20
N SER A 903 31.20 35.08 -4.21
CA SER A 903 31.95 36.10 -3.48
C SER A 903 31.91 35.70 -2.00
N THR A 904 33.01 35.11 -1.56
CA THR A 904 33.56 35.13 -0.20
C THR A 904 32.64 34.79 0.98
N SER A 905 32.99 33.64 1.59
CA SER A 905 32.97 33.28 3.02
C SER A 905 31.62 33.09 3.75
N GLU A 906 31.37 31.85 4.21
CA GLU A 906 31.65 31.48 5.62
C GLU A 906 31.29 30.02 5.98
N PHE A 907 30.62 29.25 5.11
CA PHE A 907 30.27 27.85 5.45
C PHE A 907 30.89 26.82 4.49
N PRO A 908 31.51 25.75 5.03
CA PRO A 908 32.07 24.68 4.20
C PRO A 908 30.96 23.92 3.46
N PRO A 909 31.20 23.45 2.22
CA PRO A 909 30.22 22.72 1.43
C PRO A 909 29.73 21.46 2.17
N THR A 910 28.41 21.22 2.15
CA THR A 910 27.80 20.03 2.77
C THR A 910 27.37 19.02 1.70
N TYR A 911 27.79 17.76 1.85
CA TYR A 911 27.45 16.63 1.00
C TYR A 911 26.51 15.68 1.75
N PHE A 912 25.72 14.89 1.00
CA PHE A 912 24.78 13.92 1.56
C PHE A 912 25.13 12.51 1.10
N SER A 913 25.01 11.53 1.99
CA SER A 913 25.31 10.11 1.69
C SER A 913 24.32 9.20 2.42
N SER A 914 23.94 8.06 1.82
CA SER A 914 23.09 7.04 2.46
C SER A 914 23.72 5.64 2.40
N GLY A 915 23.40 4.78 3.37
CA GLY A 915 23.83 3.37 3.44
C GLY A 915 24.91 3.06 4.48
N GLN A 916 25.15 1.80 4.83
CA GLN A 916 26.03 1.43 5.95
C GLN A 916 27.54 1.66 5.73
N THR A 917 27.96 2.10 4.53
CA THR A 917 29.37 2.32 4.20
C THR A 917 29.55 3.65 3.46
N LEU A 918 30.31 4.58 4.04
CA LEU A 918 30.73 5.79 3.36
C LEU A 918 31.99 5.51 2.55
N ARG A 919 31.92 5.79 1.25
CA ARG A 919 33.06 5.70 0.33
C ARG A 919 33.49 7.08 -0.11
N ILE A 920 34.67 7.52 0.34
CA ILE A 920 35.27 8.78 -0.09
C ILE A 920 36.31 8.45 -1.17
N THR A 921 36.10 8.96 -2.39
CA THR A 921 37.08 8.86 -3.49
C THR A 921 37.70 10.22 -3.73
N LEU A 922 39.02 10.30 -3.61
CA LEU A 922 39.75 11.56 -3.71
C LEU A 922 40.30 11.73 -5.12
N ASN A 923 39.97 12.84 -5.78
CA ASN A 923 40.40 13.08 -7.17
C ASN A 923 41.78 13.74 -7.28
N SER A 924 42.51 13.90 -6.17
CA SER A 924 43.83 14.55 -6.09
C SER A 924 44.64 13.99 -4.93
N ASN A 925 45.93 14.31 -4.88
CA ASN A 925 46.81 13.94 -3.77
C ASN A 925 46.56 14.87 -2.57
N TYR A 926 46.56 14.31 -1.37
CA TYR A 926 46.41 15.03 -0.12
C TYR A 926 47.43 14.52 0.90
N LYS A 927 48.07 15.43 1.64
CA LYS A 927 48.97 15.08 2.74
C LYS A 927 48.21 14.44 3.90
N VAL A 928 47.00 14.94 4.16
CA VAL A 928 46.18 14.51 5.29
C VAL A 928 44.72 14.50 4.89
N VAL A 929 44.03 13.42 5.26
CA VAL A 929 42.57 13.32 5.23
C VAL A 929 42.08 12.91 6.61
N GLN A 930 41.19 13.72 7.17
CA GLN A 930 40.63 13.50 8.50
C GLN A 930 39.11 13.57 8.44
N LEU A 931 38.43 12.52 8.91
CA LEU A 931 36.99 12.54 9.19
C LEU A 931 36.78 12.76 10.67
N ILE A 932 35.86 13.65 11.04
CA ILE A 932 35.48 13.93 12.42
C ILE A 932 33.95 13.80 12.54
N ASP A 933 33.44 13.03 13.50
CA ASP A 933 32.00 13.03 13.79
C ASP A 933 31.60 14.17 14.76
N ILE A 934 30.30 14.39 14.97
CA ILE A 934 29.81 15.43 15.91
C ILE A 934 30.26 15.22 17.36
N LEU A 935 30.66 14.00 17.74
CA LEU A 935 31.12 13.65 19.08
C LEU A 935 32.65 13.82 19.22
N GLY A 936 33.34 14.19 18.14
CA GLY A 936 34.77 14.44 18.10
C GLY A 936 35.63 13.20 17.83
N ASN A 937 35.03 12.06 17.48
CA ASN A 937 35.77 10.86 17.07
C ASN A 937 36.42 11.09 15.70
N ARG A 938 37.65 10.58 15.51
CA ARG A 938 38.47 10.92 14.34
C ARG A 938 38.98 9.69 13.61
N VAL A 939 38.80 9.67 12.28
CA VAL A 939 39.48 8.73 11.37
C VAL A 939 40.50 9.53 10.55
N TYR A 940 41.72 9.03 10.42
CA TYR A 940 42.86 9.82 9.94
C TYR A 940 43.76 9.03 8.99
N HIS A 941 44.08 9.61 7.83
CA HIS A 941 44.98 9.04 6.82
C HIS A 941 46.03 10.06 6.36
N LYS A 942 47.29 9.63 6.18
CA LYS A 942 48.41 10.43 5.63
C LYS A 942 48.77 10.01 4.21
N ASP A 943 49.30 10.95 3.45
CA ASP A 943 49.93 10.76 2.14
C ASP A 943 49.01 10.00 1.17
N VAL A 944 47.79 10.54 1.01
CA VAL A 944 46.70 9.93 0.27
C VAL A 944 46.76 10.32 -1.20
N ASN A 945 47.07 9.34 -2.05
CA ASN A 945 47.19 9.55 -3.49
C ASN A 945 45.84 9.77 -4.19
N LYS A 946 45.90 10.38 -5.37
CA LYS A 946 44.76 10.47 -6.30
C LYS A 946 44.12 9.10 -6.55
N ASN A 947 42.80 9.07 -6.56
CA ASN A 947 41.91 7.90 -6.66
C ASN A 947 41.96 6.94 -5.47
N HIS A 948 42.65 7.30 -4.38
CA HIS A 948 42.57 6.53 -3.15
C HIS A 948 41.15 6.55 -2.60
N ARG A 949 40.68 5.38 -2.14
CA ARG A 949 39.32 5.16 -1.66
C ARG A 949 39.38 4.87 -0.17
N ILE A 950 38.77 5.75 0.61
CA ILE A 950 38.61 5.56 2.05
C ILE A 950 37.22 4.96 2.26
N PHE A 951 37.17 3.83 2.94
CA PHE A 951 35.93 3.15 3.30
C PHE A 951 35.77 3.24 4.81
N ILE A 952 34.58 3.63 5.23
CA ILE A 952 34.23 3.66 6.64
C ILE A 952 32.89 2.93 6.76
N GLU A 953 32.92 1.82 7.48
CA GLU A 953 31.80 0.89 7.59
C GLU A 953 31.05 1.11 8.91
N ASN A 954 29.75 0.79 8.90
CA ASN A 954 28.83 0.92 10.03
C ASN A 954 28.72 2.35 10.59
N ILE A 955 28.75 3.35 9.70
CA ILE A 955 28.64 4.75 10.12
C ILE A 955 27.20 5.02 10.61
N PRO A 956 27.02 5.50 11.86
CA PRO A 956 25.70 5.87 12.33
C PRO A 956 25.18 7.12 11.60
N PHE A 957 23.85 7.29 11.59
CA PHE A 957 23.23 8.54 11.17
C PHE A 957 23.86 9.73 11.87
N GLY A 958 24.33 10.74 11.13
CA GLY A 958 25.01 11.88 11.75
C GLY A 958 25.70 12.84 10.79
N LEU A 959 26.18 13.95 11.35
CA LEU A 959 26.99 14.94 10.64
C LEU A 959 28.48 14.63 10.85
N TYR A 960 29.21 14.55 9.76
CA TYR A 960 30.64 14.29 9.72
C TYR A 960 31.35 15.45 9.02
N MET A 961 32.57 15.74 9.43
CA MET A 961 33.42 16.75 8.82
C MET A 961 34.65 16.08 8.22
N VAL A 962 34.86 16.25 6.91
CA VAL A 962 36.07 15.85 6.21
C VAL A 962 36.99 17.05 6.09
N ILE A 963 38.21 16.92 6.59
CA ILE A 963 39.28 17.90 6.47
C ILE A 963 40.35 17.30 5.56
N LEU A 964 40.58 17.94 4.42
CA LEU A 964 41.63 17.59 3.48
C LEU A 964 42.73 18.65 3.54
N THR A 965 43.98 18.24 3.78
CA THR A 965 45.14 19.11 3.65
C THR A 965 45.88 18.76 2.37
N ASP A 966 45.90 19.69 1.41
CA ASP A 966 46.60 19.46 0.15
C ASP A 966 48.13 19.57 0.29
N GLU A 967 48.86 19.30 -0.80
CA GLU A 967 50.32 19.35 -0.80
C GLU A 967 50.88 20.76 -0.49
N ALA A 968 50.09 21.81 -0.71
CA ALA A 968 50.41 23.21 -0.40
C ALA A 968 50.02 23.61 1.04
N ASN A 969 49.61 22.66 1.89
CA ASN A 969 49.11 22.88 3.25
C ASN A 969 47.82 23.73 3.33
N LYS A 970 47.06 23.83 2.24
CA LYS A 970 45.75 24.47 2.27
C LYS A 970 44.72 23.50 2.82
N LEU A 971 43.94 23.96 3.80
CA LEU A 971 42.86 23.22 4.40
C LEU A 971 41.59 23.37 3.57
N ASN A 972 41.01 22.25 3.16
CA ASN A 972 39.71 22.17 2.53
C ASN A 972 38.79 21.39 3.47
N VAL A 973 37.74 22.05 3.96
CA VAL A 973 36.79 21.47 4.92
C VAL A 973 35.48 21.23 4.20
N TYR A 974 34.91 20.04 4.40
CA TYR A 974 33.64 19.63 3.85
C TYR A 974 32.80 19.00 4.95
N ASN A 975 31.51 19.28 4.95
CA ASN A 975 30.55 18.60 5.82
C ASN A 975 29.91 17.45 5.04
N ILE A 976 29.59 16.35 5.73
CA ILE A 976 28.85 15.21 5.18
C ILE A 976 27.71 14.92 6.16
N LEU A 977 26.47 15.07 5.73
CA LEU A 977 25.32 14.57 6.48
C LEU A 977 25.00 13.16 5.96
N HIS A 978 25.15 12.17 6.84
CA HIS A 978 24.97 10.76 6.52
C HIS A 978 23.61 10.27 7.04
N PHE A 979 22.81 9.72 6.11
CA PHE A 979 21.45 9.24 6.32
C PHE A 979 21.38 7.73 6.50
#